data_AF-A0A1G0ZMG3-F1
#
_entry.id   AF-A0A1G0ZMG3-F1
#
_cell.length_a   1.000
_cell.length_b   1.000
_cell.length_c   1.000
_cell.angle_alpha   90.00
_cell.angle_beta   90.00
_cell.angle_gamma   90.00
#
_symmetry.space_group_name_H-M   'P 1'
#
loop_
_entity.id
_entity.type
_entity.pdbx_description
1 polymer ?
#
loop_
_entity_poly.entity_id
_entity_poly.type
_entity_poly.pdbx_seq_one_letter_code
_entity_poly.pdbx_strand_id
1 'polypeptide(L)'
;MPVIATVGRKKPTARLLIFVMYLMLTAMGITMVVPFLITVSGSFCNEFDYQRYYPIPKFLFSKQDRYVKDIAFFFSKSPKAFDQMGAYFKDMPAYWVSWGEVGKDSTGVSAFARRHLESMRNGDMEKTMAAAADYSRFVDGYPIDDLVCPVSNIESTSYLEKKLGAEWRAKNPGDKSFFGSTASEKGALDILNKRWETHLTSFYSLDFEKTMNNQPLWNQGWLPPSSQKYDDYRNIKELYRSQYFTPGVRSKWRKWMDGKSLSRQEADIPAEKEWQEFKAENYPASPAVPFATRALWKNFLESDTTRMELGISGSGKFDIAAYNRIAGTKYGSLREIPFPIPAGSCATLKKLWNIFVDTRYPIRLMSFDVSPEMQLDFESFLKERFKNVEYANRILKTSSKDWNDFKLQPSAPSGPGSESIKKVWVEFVKKLPRDVKKLRSSEKAYQEFVLAKYGSIENINKAYGWNLNMIEEAFPPFEAAYGITFRNNDWSFVTKSVTGNYIYVVTFLMKRGQAILVTFLLVGFTILSVLTVNPLCAYALSRFSIRGKDKIILYLLAVTAFPAMVSAIPAYLLMRDLGLLNTFFALILPHAAGGMAIFMLKGFFDSLPPELYEAATIDGANEFQNFIYVTLPLMKPILAVKVLGAFIGAYASWEWAIIICQNQEMWTISVWMYQASQWWASTPWVVSAGFVIVSIPILIVFLSCQKIILEGIILPQMK
;
A
#
# COMPACT_ATOMS: atom_id res chain seq x y z
N MET A 1 -25.94 -26.11 -24.79
CA MET A 1 -26.25 -27.55 -24.99
C MET A 1 -27.76 -27.73 -24.97
N PRO A 2 -28.40 -28.34 -25.98
CA PRO A 2 -29.69 -28.95 -25.75
C PRO A 2 -29.44 -30.43 -25.40
N VAL A 3 -29.42 -30.73 -24.11
CA VAL A 3 -29.47 -32.11 -23.57
C VAL A 3 -30.78 -32.82 -23.97
N ILE A 4 -31.73 -32.09 -24.57
CA ILE A 4 -33.07 -32.54 -24.91
C ILE A 4 -33.32 -32.37 -26.41
N ALA A 5 -33.70 -33.47 -27.06
CA ALA A 5 -34.12 -33.51 -28.46
C ALA A 5 -35.21 -32.47 -28.76
N THR A 6 -35.22 -31.94 -29.99
CA THR A 6 -36.20 -30.93 -30.46
C THR A 6 -37.65 -31.30 -30.19
N VAL A 7 -37.98 -32.59 -30.23
CA VAL A 7 -39.33 -33.15 -29.93
C VAL A 7 -39.70 -33.01 -28.44
N GLY A 8 -38.73 -33.10 -27.52
CA GLY A 8 -38.96 -33.02 -26.08
C GLY A 8 -39.26 -31.62 -25.54
N ARG A 9 -38.88 -30.55 -26.28
CA ARG A 9 -39.01 -29.15 -25.84
C ARG A 9 -40.45 -28.62 -25.73
N LYS A 10 -41.44 -29.36 -26.24
CA LYS A 10 -42.87 -28.99 -26.12
C LYS A 10 -43.51 -29.44 -24.79
N LYS A 11 -42.94 -30.43 -24.09
CA LYS A 11 -43.49 -30.91 -22.81
C LYS A 11 -43.22 -29.89 -21.69
N PRO A 12 -44.21 -29.59 -20.83
CA PRO A 12 -44.05 -28.61 -19.74
C PRO A 12 -42.95 -29.02 -18.75
N THR A 13 -42.78 -30.31 -18.49
CA THR A 13 -41.69 -30.84 -17.63
C THR A 13 -40.30 -30.58 -18.21
N ALA A 14 -40.12 -30.74 -19.52
CA ALA A 14 -38.86 -30.43 -20.19
C ALA A 14 -38.57 -28.93 -20.22
N ARG A 15 -39.60 -28.08 -20.39
CA ARG A 15 -39.45 -26.62 -20.29
C ARG A 15 -39.07 -26.18 -18.89
N LEU A 16 -39.70 -26.77 -17.86
CA LEU A 16 -39.35 -26.52 -16.46
C LEU A 16 -37.90 -26.94 -16.18
N LEU A 17 -37.47 -28.12 -16.62
CA LEU A 17 -36.10 -28.60 -16.43
C LEU A 17 -35.06 -27.69 -17.14
N ILE A 18 -35.35 -27.26 -18.37
CA ILE A 18 -34.50 -26.30 -19.09
C ILE A 18 -34.44 -24.96 -18.35
N PHE A 19 -35.60 -24.45 -17.89
CA PHE A 19 -35.67 -23.21 -17.13
C PHE A 19 -34.85 -23.30 -15.83
N VAL A 20 -35.00 -24.38 -15.06
CA VAL A 20 -34.22 -24.63 -13.84
C VAL A 20 -32.72 -24.71 -14.15
N MET A 21 -32.34 -25.39 -15.23
CA MET A 21 -30.94 -25.49 -15.64
C MET A 21 -30.36 -24.12 -16.01
N TYR A 22 -31.09 -23.30 -16.79
CA TYR A 22 -30.65 -21.94 -17.10
C TYR A 22 -30.62 -21.05 -15.86
N LEU A 23 -31.60 -21.15 -14.97
CA LEU A 23 -31.61 -20.44 -13.69
C LEU A 23 -30.37 -20.80 -12.85
N MET A 24 -30.04 -22.09 -12.74
CA MET A 24 -28.84 -22.56 -12.05
C MET A 24 -27.57 -22.04 -12.73
N LEU A 25 -27.46 -22.13 -14.07
CA LEU A 25 -26.29 -21.63 -14.80
C LEU A 25 -26.13 -20.11 -14.66
N THR A 26 -27.23 -19.35 -14.69
CA THR A 26 -27.19 -17.90 -14.46
C THR A 26 -26.80 -17.58 -13.03
N ALA A 27 -27.35 -18.28 -12.03
CA ALA A 27 -26.95 -18.13 -10.63
C ALA A 27 -25.46 -18.44 -10.45
N MET A 28 -24.97 -19.55 -11.01
CA MET A 28 -23.54 -19.91 -11.01
C MET A 28 -22.69 -18.84 -11.70
N GLY A 29 -23.14 -18.30 -12.83
CA GLY A 29 -22.48 -17.20 -13.52
C GLY A 29 -22.37 -15.94 -12.65
N ILE A 30 -23.47 -15.54 -11.99
CA ILE A 30 -23.49 -14.39 -11.07
C ILE A 30 -22.51 -14.63 -9.90
N THR A 31 -22.48 -15.83 -9.32
CA THR A 31 -21.57 -16.17 -8.22
C THR A 31 -20.08 -16.10 -8.62
N MET A 32 -19.75 -16.17 -9.91
CA MET A 32 -18.38 -15.98 -10.42
C MET A 32 -18.08 -14.53 -10.80
N VAL A 33 -19.05 -13.82 -11.39
CA VAL A 33 -18.88 -12.44 -11.84
C VAL A 33 -18.74 -11.47 -10.66
N VAL A 34 -19.50 -11.66 -9.58
CA VAL A 34 -19.48 -10.75 -8.42
C VAL A 34 -18.09 -10.73 -7.74
N PRO A 35 -17.46 -11.86 -7.37
CA PRO A 35 -16.10 -11.85 -6.82
C PRO A 35 -15.05 -11.24 -7.77
N PHE A 36 -15.19 -11.46 -9.08
CA PHE A 36 -14.32 -10.83 -10.08
C PHE A 36 -14.49 -9.31 -10.08
N LEU A 37 -15.72 -8.79 -10.10
CA LEU A 37 -15.99 -7.36 -10.01
C LEU A 37 -15.49 -6.77 -8.70
N ILE A 38 -15.60 -7.50 -7.59
CA ILE A 38 -15.03 -7.10 -6.29
C ILE A 38 -13.51 -7.05 -6.33
N THR A 39 -12.86 -7.97 -7.04
CA THR A 39 -11.40 -7.95 -7.22
C THR A 39 -10.97 -6.75 -8.07
N VAL A 40 -11.70 -6.47 -9.15
CA VAL A 40 -11.46 -5.30 -10.00
C VAL A 40 -11.70 -4.01 -9.22
N SER A 41 -12.82 -3.89 -8.51
CA SER A 41 -13.11 -2.70 -7.70
C SER A 41 -12.09 -2.52 -6.57
N GLY A 42 -11.73 -3.61 -5.88
CA GLY A 42 -10.71 -3.64 -4.83
C GLY A 42 -9.34 -3.19 -5.30
N SER A 43 -9.01 -3.38 -6.58
CA SER A 43 -7.76 -2.89 -7.16
C SER A 43 -7.66 -1.36 -7.30
N PHE A 44 -8.79 -0.64 -7.25
CA PHE A 44 -8.85 0.82 -7.23
C PHE A 44 -8.96 1.40 -5.81
N CYS A 45 -9.16 0.53 -4.82
CA CYS A 45 -9.36 0.91 -3.43
C CYS A 45 -8.04 1.26 -2.72
N ASN A 46 -8.16 1.82 -1.52
CA ASN A 46 -7.11 2.00 -0.54
C ASN A 46 -7.62 1.49 0.83
N GLU A 47 -6.91 1.83 1.92
CA GLU A 47 -7.24 1.37 3.27
C GLU A 47 -8.67 1.71 3.71
N PHE A 48 -9.26 2.80 3.20
CA PHE A 48 -10.61 3.25 3.53
C PHE A 48 -11.71 2.39 2.88
N ASP A 49 -11.62 2.09 1.59
CA ASP A 49 -12.73 1.51 0.83
C ASP A 49 -12.53 0.04 0.43
N TYR A 50 -11.37 -0.56 0.70
CA TYR A 50 -11.08 -1.96 0.33
C TYR A 50 -12.02 -2.96 1.01
N GLN A 51 -12.34 -2.75 2.30
CA GLN A 51 -13.19 -3.68 3.08
C GLN A 51 -14.69 -3.57 2.79
N ARG A 52 -15.11 -2.74 1.83
CA ARG A 52 -16.53 -2.58 1.47
C ARG A 52 -17.04 -3.68 0.57
N TYR A 53 -16.15 -4.32 -0.19
CA TYR A 53 -16.47 -5.39 -1.15
C TYR A 53 -17.62 -5.03 -2.13
N TYR A 54 -17.70 -3.75 -2.53
CA TYR A 54 -18.69 -3.32 -3.51
C TYR A 54 -18.21 -3.63 -4.93
N PRO A 55 -19.04 -4.23 -5.81
CA PRO A 55 -18.68 -4.44 -7.22
C PRO A 55 -18.39 -3.14 -7.97
N ILE A 56 -19.02 -2.03 -7.57
CA ILE A 56 -18.78 -0.69 -8.12
C ILE A 56 -18.35 0.22 -6.95
N PRO A 57 -17.13 0.78 -6.99
CA PRO A 57 -16.66 1.67 -5.93
C PRO A 57 -17.50 2.95 -5.80
N LYS A 58 -17.92 3.29 -4.57
CA LYS A 58 -18.73 4.50 -4.31
C LYS A 58 -18.04 5.81 -4.71
N PHE A 59 -16.71 5.89 -4.58
CA PHE A 59 -15.97 7.11 -4.91
C PHE A 59 -16.15 7.54 -6.39
N LEU A 60 -16.54 6.64 -7.28
CA LEU A 60 -16.80 6.97 -8.68
C LEU A 60 -17.99 7.92 -8.85
N PHE A 61 -19.00 7.83 -7.96
CA PHE A 61 -20.24 8.59 -8.07
C PHE A 61 -20.60 9.42 -6.82
N SER A 62 -19.95 9.19 -5.68
CA SER A 62 -20.16 9.93 -4.43
C SER A 62 -18.99 10.87 -4.14
N LYS A 63 -19.26 12.19 -4.16
CA LYS A 63 -18.26 13.22 -3.81
C LYS A 63 -17.86 13.14 -2.34
N GLN A 64 -18.79 12.73 -1.47
CA GLN A 64 -18.56 12.51 -0.05
C GLN A 64 -17.54 11.39 0.18
N ASP A 65 -17.65 10.29 -0.57
CA ASP A 65 -16.71 9.19 -0.49
C ASP A 65 -15.33 9.56 -1.03
N ARG A 66 -15.25 10.38 -2.09
CA ARG A 66 -13.96 10.91 -2.56
C ARG A 66 -13.27 11.77 -1.51
N TYR A 67 -14.03 12.64 -0.84
CA TYR A 67 -13.51 13.46 0.26
C TYR A 67 -12.88 12.58 1.34
N VAL A 68 -13.59 11.57 1.87
CA VAL A 68 -12.99 10.73 2.92
C VAL A 68 -11.86 9.83 2.40
N LYS A 69 -11.98 9.31 1.17
CA LYS A 69 -10.91 8.51 0.53
C LYS A 69 -9.60 9.29 0.42
N ASP A 70 -9.69 10.59 0.13
CA ASP A 70 -8.54 11.48 0.01
C ASP A 70 -7.97 11.86 1.38
N ILE A 71 -8.77 11.95 2.46
CA ILE A 71 -8.24 12.13 3.83
C ILE A 71 -7.32 10.98 4.22
N ALA A 72 -7.64 9.74 3.80
CA ALA A 72 -6.79 8.59 4.05
C ALA A 72 -5.36 8.77 3.50
N PHE A 73 -5.18 9.59 2.47
CA PHE A 73 -3.84 9.92 1.97
C PHE A 73 -2.99 10.68 3.00
N PHE A 74 -3.58 11.45 3.93
CA PHE A 74 -2.87 12.28 4.92
C PHE A 74 -2.64 11.57 6.25
N PHE A 75 -3.53 10.65 6.63
CA PHE A 75 -3.49 9.98 7.94
C PHE A 75 -3.37 8.45 7.86
N SER A 76 -3.26 7.83 6.69
CA SER A 76 -2.99 6.38 6.63
C SER A 76 -1.59 6.04 7.16
N LYS A 77 -1.42 4.80 7.66
CA LYS A 77 -0.11 4.21 8.01
C LYS A 77 0.70 4.88 9.14
N SER A 78 0.13 5.85 9.87
CA SER A 78 0.73 6.38 11.10
C SER A 78 0.08 5.75 12.33
N PRO A 79 0.82 5.18 13.28
CA PRO A 79 0.28 4.84 14.58
C PRO A 79 -0.37 6.07 15.23
N LYS A 80 -1.56 5.88 15.83
CA LYS A 80 -2.42 6.96 16.35
C LYS A 80 -2.94 7.93 15.27
N ALA A 81 -2.97 7.51 14.00
CA ALA A 81 -3.59 8.25 12.90
C ALA A 81 -4.95 8.87 13.25
N PHE A 82 -5.83 8.10 13.90
CA PHE A 82 -7.17 8.56 14.29
C PHE A 82 -7.15 9.57 15.44
N ASP A 83 -6.20 9.50 16.36
CA ASP A 83 -6.03 10.52 17.38
C ASP A 83 -5.58 11.85 16.74
N GLN A 84 -4.65 11.77 15.78
CA GLN A 84 -4.15 12.93 15.03
C GLN A 84 -5.25 13.52 14.13
N MET A 85 -5.94 12.68 13.36
CA MET A 85 -7.07 13.08 12.52
C MET A 85 -8.17 13.71 13.38
N GLY A 86 -8.51 13.11 14.52
CA GLY A 86 -9.50 13.65 15.46
C GLY A 86 -9.10 15.00 16.05
N ALA A 87 -7.82 15.31 16.18
CA ALA A 87 -7.39 16.66 16.56
C ALA A 87 -7.75 17.67 15.45
N TYR A 88 -7.52 17.33 14.19
CA TYR A 88 -7.79 18.24 13.06
C TYR A 88 -9.27 18.31 12.65
N PHE A 89 -10.04 17.25 12.87
CA PHE A 89 -11.47 17.17 12.54
C PHE A 89 -12.30 17.00 13.81
N LYS A 90 -12.75 18.13 14.36
CA LYS A 90 -13.46 18.19 15.66
C LYS A 90 -14.72 17.33 15.71
N ASP A 91 -15.43 17.22 14.59
CA ASP A 91 -16.72 16.55 14.42
C ASP A 91 -16.60 15.06 14.01
N MET A 92 -15.37 14.53 13.91
CA MET A 92 -15.11 13.13 13.58
C MET A 92 -15.74 12.20 14.62
N PRO A 93 -16.50 11.16 14.24
CA PRO A 93 -17.07 10.22 15.21
C PRO A 93 -16.02 9.56 16.10
N ALA A 94 -16.32 9.42 17.40
CA ALA A 94 -15.37 8.86 18.38
C ALA A 94 -15.11 7.35 18.20
N TYR A 95 -16.04 6.63 17.57
CA TYR A 95 -15.90 5.19 17.29
C TYR A 95 -15.08 4.89 16.03
N TRP A 96 -14.64 5.90 15.27
CA TRP A 96 -13.72 5.70 14.15
C TRP A 96 -12.31 5.51 14.69
N VAL A 97 -11.85 4.26 14.77
CA VAL A 97 -10.49 3.93 15.25
C VAL A 97 -9.64 3.24 14.19
N SER A 98 -10.21 2.83 13.06
CA SER A 98 -9.50 2.27 11.90
C SER A 98 -10.16 2.64 10.56
N TRP A 99 -9.38 2.68 9.48
CA TRP A 99 -9.91 2.97 8.14
C TRP A 99 -10.93 1.93 7.66
N GLY A 100 -10.80 0.67 8.12
CA GLY A 100 -11.79 -0.38 7.85
C GLY A 100 -13.15 -0.12 8.49
N GLU A 101 -13.20 0.46 9.70
CA GLU A 101 -14.45 0.86 10.34
C GLU A 101 -15.07 2.09 9.67
N VAL A 102 -14.25 3.09 9.34
CA VAL A 102 -14.69 4.27 8.56
C VAL A 102 -15.28 3.81 7.23
N GLY A 103 -14.63 2.85 6.57
CA GLY A 103 -15.10 2.24 5.33
C GLY A 103 -16.48 1.60 5.47
N LYS A 104 -16.72 0.85 6.54
CA LYS A 104 -18.01 0.18 6.79
C LYS A 104 -19.13 1.16 7.13
N ASP A 105 -18.81 2.29 7.77
CA ASP A 105 -19.76 3.33 8.16
C ASP A 105 -20.11 4.30 7.02
N SER A 106 -20.84 3.81 6.01
CA SER A 106 -21.25 4.62 4.86
C SER A 106 -22.10 5.85 5.25
N THR A 107 -22.94 5.73 6.28
CA THR A 107 -23.83 6.81 6.72
C THR A 107 -23.06 7.91 7.44
N GLY A 108 -22.18 7.54 8.37
CA GLY A 108 -21.30 8.48 9.07
C GLY A 108 -20.33 9.18 8.12
N VAL A 109 -19.74 8.46 7.14
CA VAL A 109 -18.91 9.04 6.07
C VAL A 109 -19.68 10.11 5.30
N SER A 110 -20.90 9.80 4.89
CA SER A 110 -21.74 10.72 4.12
C SER A 110 -22.10 11.96 4.93
N ALA A 111 -22.44 11.79 6.21
CA ALA A 111 -22.78 12.91 7.11
C ALA A 111 -21.56 13.80 7.41
N PHE A 112 -20.43 13.19 7.76
CA PHE A 112 -19.16 13.86 8.03
C PHE A 112 -18.73 14.70 6.81
N ALA A 113 -18.58 14.06 5.65
CA ALA A 113 -18.14 14.76 4.44
C ALA A 113 -19.13 15.84 3.99
N ARG A 114 -20.44 15.62 4.15
CA ARG A 114 -21.46 16.63 3.78
C ARG A 114 -21.27 17.92 4.58
N ARG A 115 -21.08 17.84 5.91
CA ARG A 115 -20.85 19.02 6.77
C ARG A 115 -19.66 19.84 6.28
N HIS A 116 -18.54 19.18 5.99
CA HIS A 116 -17.32 19.80 5.48
C HIS A 116 -17.47 20.37 4.07
N LEU A 117 -18.19 19.69 3.19
CA LEU A 117 -18.44 20.16 1.82
C LEU A 117 -19.42 21.34 1.76
N GLU A 118 -20.39 21.39 2.68
CA GLU A 118 -21.37 22.48 2.78
C GLU A 118 -20.78 23.74 3.42
N SER A 119 -19.90 23.61 4.43
CA SER A 119 -19.21 24.76 5.03
C SER A 119 -18.41 25.54 3.97
N MET A 120 -17.83 24.84 3.00
CA MET A 120 -17.12 25.43 1.87
C MET A 120 -18.03 26.12 0.83
N ARG A 121 -19.35 25.91 0.86
CA ARG A 121 -20.31 26.57 -0.06
C ARG A 121 -20.90 27.86 0.49
N ASN A 122 -21.02 28.00 1.82
CA ASN A 122 -21.91 29.00 2.44
C ASN A 122 -21.27 30.38 2.72
N GLY A 123 -20.33 30.86 1.89
CA GLY A 123 -19.98 32.29 1.83
C GLY A 123 -18.73 32.77 2.58
N ASP A 124 -18.06 31.94 3.38
CA ASP A 124 -16.76 32.27 4.04
C ASP A 124 -15.55 31.70 3.28
N MET A 125 -15.67 31.58 1.96
CA MET A 125 -14.65 30.96 1.11
C MET A 125 -13.30 31.68 1.19
N GLU A 126 -13.33 33.02 1.20
CA GLU A 126 -12.12 33.84 1.30
C GLU A 126 -11.40 33.62 2.63
N LYS A 127 -12.14 33.58 3.73
CA LYS A 127 -11.61 33.29 5.07
C LYS A 127 -11.02 31.88 5.17
N THR A 128 -11.71 30.90 4.59
CA THR A 128 -11.24 29.51 4.52
C THR A 128 -9.95 29.40 3.70
N MET A 129 -9.87 30.14 2.58
CA MET A 129 -8.67 30.22 1.74
C MET A 129 -7.52 30.91 2.47
N ALA A 130 -7.79 31.98 3.24
CA ALA A 130 -6.78 32.64 4.05
C ALA A 130 -6.20 31.70 5.13
N ALA A 131 -7.06 30.98 5.85
CA ALA A 131 -6.65 29.97 6.84
C ALA A 131 -5.84 28.83 6.19
N ALA A 132 -6.29 28.33 5.03
CA ALA A 132 -5.60 27.30 4.27
C ALA A 132 -4.21 27.74 3.78
N ALA A 133 -4.10 28.94 3.23
CA ALA A 133 -2.83 29.50 2.76
C ALA A 133 -1.82 29.65 3.91
N ASP A 134 -2.30 30.11 5.07
CA ASP A 134 -1.47 30.27 6.26
C ASP A 134 -1.05 28.94 6.89
N TYR A 135 -1.92 27.93 6.85
CA TYR A 135 -1.53 26.57 7.18
C TYR A 135 -0.38 26.08 6.27
N SER A 136 -0.50 26.26 4.96
CA SER A 136 0.54 25.85 4.02
C SER A 136 1.90 26.51 4.33
N ARG A 137 1.91 27.83 4.56
CA ARG A 137 3.13 28.58 4.90
C ARG A 137 3.71 28.14 6.24
N PHE A 138 2.86 27.91 7.24
CA PHE A 138 3.28 27.42 8.54
C PHE A 138 3.99 26.07 8.42
N VAL A 139 3.42 25.12 7.68
CA VAL A 139 4.00 23.77 7.53
C VAL A 139 5.35 23.81 6.81
N ASP A 140 5.54 24.71 5.85
CA ASP A 140 6.81 24.88 5.15
C ASP A 140 7.93 25.37 6.07
N GLY A 141 7.60 26.24 7.03
CA GLY A 141 8.52 26.72 8.05
C GLY A 141 8.68 25.81 9.28
N TYR A 142 7.79 24.83 9.47
CA TYR A 142 7.79 23.98 10.66
C TYR A 142 8.87 22.87 10.58
N PRO A 143 9.52 22.50 11.71
CA PRO A 143 10.56 21.47 11.71
C PRO A 143 10.08 20.14 11.12
N ILE A 144 10.78 19.67 10.09
CA ILE A 144 10.44 18.43 9.36
C ILE A 144 10.41 17.20 10.27
N ASP A 145 11.21 17.18 11.32
CA ASP A 145 11.26 16.04 12.25
C ASP A 145 9.98 15.90 13.07
N ASP A 146 9.22 16.98 13.24
CA ASP A 146 8.00 17.04 14.06
C ASP A 146 6.72 16.91 13.21
N LEU A 147 6.86 16.66 11.90
CA LEU A 147 5.78 16.31 10.98
C LEU A 147 5.54 14.80 10.92
N VAL A 148 4.29 14.36 10.86
CA VAL A 148 3.87 13.00 10.51
C VAL A 148 3.72 12.91 9.01
N CYS A 149 4.29 11.87 8.40
CA CYS A 149 4.16 11.61 6.98
C CYS A 149 3.61 10.19 6.76
N PRO A 150 2.51 10.03 6.01
CA PRO A 150 1.94 8.74 5.63
C PRO A 150 2.77 8.13 4.48
N VAL A 151 3.98 7.68 4.79
CA VAL A 151 4.91 7.18 3.78
C VAL A 151 4.37 5.90 3.16
N SER A 152 4.07 5.92 1.87
CA SER A 152 3.68 4.72 1.13
C SER A 152 4.91 3.93 0.72
N ASN A 153 4.96 2.64 1.08
CA ASN A 153 6.00 1.71 0.61
C ASN A 153 6.19 1.80 -0.91
N ILE A 154 5.13 1.99 -1.69
CA ILE A 154 5.20 2.16 -3.15
C ILE A 154 6.09 3.36 -3.53
N GLU A 155 5.78 4.53 -2.98
CA GLU A 155 6.41 5.80 -3.36
C GLU A 155 7.86 5.85 -2.90
N SER A 156 8.08 5.37 -1.69
CA SER A 156 9.37 5.41 -1.04
C SER A 156 10.33 4.35 -1.59
N THR A 157 9.86 3.14 -1.91
CA THR A 157 10.66 2.13 -2.64
C THR A 157 11.01 2.61 -4.03
N SER A 158 10.03 3.11 -4.79
CA SER A 158 10.26 3.63 -6.15
C SER A 158 11.29 4.76 -6.15
N TYR A 159 11.22 5.66 -5.15
CA TYR A 159 12.18 6.75 -5.01
C TYR A 159 13.58 6.26 -4.66
N LEU A 160 13.72 5.41 -3.63
CA LEU A 160 15.00 4.88 -3.20
C LEU A 160 15.68 4.07 -4.30
N GLU A 161 14.93 3.21 -4.96
CA GLU A 161 15.43 2.41 -6.07
C GLU A 161 15.95 3.31 -7.20
N LYS A 162 15.20 4.35 -7.57
CA LYS A 162 15.63 5.31 -8.60
C LYS A 162 16.89 6.07 -8.19
N LYS A 163 16.94 6.58 -6.95
CA LYS A 163 18.06 7.36 -6.40
C LYS A 163 19.33 6.51 -6.35
N LEU A 164 19.24 5.32 -5.75
CA LEU A 164 20.38 4.42 -5.57
C LEU A 164 20.79 3.75 -6.87
N GLY A 165 19.85 3.47 -7.77
CA GLY A 165 20.15 3.00 -9.12
C GLY A 165 20.88 4.04 -9.96
N ALA A 166 20.56 5.33 -9.79
CA ALA A 166 21.36 6.40 -10.41
C ALA A 166 22.77 6.49 -9.82
N GLU A 167 22.90 6.36 -8.49
CA GLU A 167 24.21 6.31 -7.81
C GLU A 167 25.06 5.12 -8.29
N TRP A 168 24.44 3.96 -8.44
CA TRP A 168 25.12 2.76 -8.93
C TRP A 168 25.58 2.90 -10.38
N ARG A 169 24.72 3.44 -11.27
CA ARG A 169 25.07 3.67 -12.68
C ARG A 169 26.17 4.70 -12.85
N ALA A 170 26.21 5.74 -12.02
CA ALA A 170 27.30 6.72 -12.02
C ALA A 170 28.65 6.06 -11.69
N LYS A 171 28.66 5.01 -10.86
CA LYS A 171 29.84 4.21 -10.53
C LYS A 171 30.15 3.10 -11.56
N ASN A 172 29.20 2.77 -12.45
CA ASN A 172 29.29 1.68 -13.43
C ASN A 172 28.85 2.14 -14.84
N PRO A 173 29.58 3.05 -15.49
CA PRO A 173 29.19 3.65 -16.77
C PRO A 173 29.18 2.67 -17.96
N GLY A 174 29.74 1.46 -17.81
CA GLY A 174 29.75 0.41 -18.83
C GLY A 174 28.42 -0.33 -19.01
N ASP A 175 27.48 -0.19 -18.07
CA ASP A 175 26.15 -0.80 -18.20
C ASP A 175 25.25 0.07 -19.10
N LYS A 176 25.16 -0.32 -20.38
CA LYS A 176 24.32 0.35 -21.40
C LYS A 176 22.87 -0.17 -21.44
N SER A 177 22.44 -0.96 -20.45
CA SER A 177 21.07 -1.48 -20.44
C SER A 177 20.04 -0.34 -20.42
N PHE A 178 19.22 -0.31 -21.48
CA PHE A 178 18.12 0.63 -21.60
C PHE A 178 16.96 0.10 -20.75
N PHE A 179 16.50 0.92 -19.79
CA PHE A 179 15.64 0.53 -18.65
C PHE A 179 16.40 -0.29 -17.59
N GLY A 180 16.38 0.18 -16.34
CA GLY A 180 17.16 -0.37 -15.23
C GLY A 180 17.20 -1.90 -15.23
N SER A 181 18.37 -2.45 -15.54
CA SER A 181 18.61 -3.88 -15.55
C SER A 181 18.41 -4.50 -14.16
N THR A 182 18.14 -5.80 -14.10
CA THR A 182 18.21 -6.58 -12.85
C THR A 182 19.56 -6.36 -12.14
N ALA A 183 20.64 -6.08 -12.89
CA ALA A 183 21.94 -5.74 -12.33
C ALA A 183 21.95 -4.36 -11.64
N SER A 184 21.35 -3.34 -12.24
CA SER A 184 21.20 -2.03 -11.60
C SER A 184 20.29 -2.08 -10.36
N GLU A 185 19.24 -2.91 -10.36
CA GLU A 185 18.39 -3.13 -9.17
C GLU A 185 19.19 -3.83 -8.06
N LYS A 186 19.88 -4.93 -8.38
CA LYS A 186 20.75 -5.64 -7.43
C LYS A 186 21.84 -4.73 -6.85
N GLY A 187 22.52 -3.96 -7.71
CA GLY A 187 23.55 -3.02 -7.30
C GLY A 187 23.02 -1.89 -6.42
N ALA A 188 21.85 -1.34 -6.74
CA ALA A 188 21.16 -0.36 -5.90
C ALA A 188 20.76 -0.96 -4.54
N LEU A 189 20.29 -2.21 -4.53
CA LEU A 189 19.90 -2.93 -3.33
C LEU A 189 21.11 -3.22 -2.43
N ASP A 190 22.27 -3.53 -3.00
CA ASP A 190 23.53 -3.70 -2.26
C ASP A 190 23.97 -2.40 -1.60
N ILE A 191 23.83 -1.25 -2.29
CA ILE A 191 24.09 0.06 -1.69
C ILE A 191 23.13 0.30 -0.52
N LEU A 192 21.83 0.01 -0.69
CA LEU A 192 20.85 0.17 0.38
C LEU A 192 21.18 -0.71 1.58
N ASN A 193 21.44 -2.00 1.36
CA ASN A 193 21.74 -2.97 2.41
C ASN A 193 23.01 -2.61 3.20
N LYS A 194 24.05 -2.12 2.52
CA LYS A 194 25.26 -1.60 3.19
C LYS A 194 24.97 -0.33 3.99
N ARG A 195 24.20 0.61 3.43
CA ARG A 195 23.90 1.91 4.06
C ARG A 195 22.96 1.79 5.26
N TRP A 196 21.99 0.88 5.17
CA TRP A 196 20.95 0.70 6.18
C TRP A 196 21.20 -0.48 7.11
N GLU A 197 22.32 -1.20 6.91
CA GLU A 197 22.71 -2.40 7.65
C GLU A 197 21.59 -3.45 7.64
N THR A 198 21.06 -3.73 6.45
CA THR A 198 19.94 -4.66 6.23
C THR A 198 20.30 -5.80 5.29
N HIS A 199 19.44 -6.83 5.24
CA HIS A 199 19.55 -7.97 4.34
C HIS A 199 18.30 -8.12 3.48
N LEU A 200 17.87 -7.03 2.84
CA LEU A 200 16.72 -7.05 1.94
C LEU A 200 17.08 -7.82 0.68
N THR A 201 16.18 -8.71 0.26
CA THR A 201 16.31 -9.49 -0.98
C THR A 201 15.69 -8.78 -2.19
N SER A 202 14.87 -7.75 -1.94
CA SER A 202 14.29 -6.90 -2.97
C SER A 202 13.86 -5.55 -2.39
N PHE A 203 13.86 -4.48 -3.19
CA PHE A 203 13.24 -3.21 -2.81
C PHE A 203 11.77 -3.37 -2.45
N TYR A 204 11.06 -4.31 -3.09
CA TYR A 204 9.63 -4.55 -2.82
C TYR A 204 9.37 -5.25 -1.48
N SER A 205 10.41 -5.81 -0.85
CA SER A 205 10.34 -6.36 0.52
C SER A 205 10.53 -5.29 1.60
N LEU A 206 10.88 -4.07 1.21
CA LEU A 206 11.09 -2.97 2.14
C LEU A 206 9.76 -2.50 2.72
N ASP A 207 9.65 -2.63 4.02
CA ASP A 207 8.56 -2.09 4.81
C ASP A 207 9.12 -0.95 5.65
N PHE A 208 8.71 0.28 5.35
CA PHE A 208 9.24 1.48 5.99
C PHE A 208 9.07 1.46 7.52
N GLU A 209 8.01 0.84 8.02
CA GLU A 209 7.71 0.75 9.45
C GLU A 209 8.58 -0.33 10.12
N LYS A 210 8.64 -1.52 9.53
CA LYS A 210 9.42 -2.65 10.08
C LYS A 210 10.93 -2.41 9.99
N THR A 211 11.40 -1.94 8.83
CA THR A 211 12.83 -1.70 8.60
C THR A 211 13.38 -0.64 9.53
N MET A 212 12.53 0.22 10.12
CA MET A 212 12.94 1.20 11.11
C MET A 212 13.22 0.65 12.51
N ASN A 213 13.21 -0.67 12.77
CA ASN A 213 13.58 -1.26 14.08
C ASN A 213 12.84 -0.60 15.27
N ASN A 214 11.53 -0.37 15.15
CA ASN A 214 10.73 0.35 16.16
C ASN A 214 11.21 1.79 16.42
N GLN A 215 11.78 2.48 15.43
CA GLN A 215 11.98 3.93 15.48
C GLN A 215 10.69 4.64 15.05
N PRO A 216 9.93 5.23 15.98
CA PRO A 216 8.65 5.83 15.66
C PRO A 216 8.90 7.23 15.06
N LEU A 217 9.18 7.29 13.76
CA LEU A 217 9.35 8.56 13.00
C LEU A 217 8.15 9.52 13.14
N TRP A 218 6.99 8.97 13.49
CA TRP A 218 5.73 9.66 13.77
C TRP A 218 5.62 10.17 15.21
N ASN A 219 6.45 9.69 16.14
CA ASN A 219 6.41 10.05 17.55
C ASN A 219 7.32 11.26 17.81
N GLN A 220 6.70 12.41 18.10
CA GLN A 220 7.42 13.64 18.47
C GLN A 220 8.34 13.49 19.70
N GLY A 221 8.08 12.52 20.59
CA GLY A 221 8.95 12.24 21.74
C GLY A 221 10.21 11.46 21.42
N TRP A 222 10.33 10.92 20.21
CA TRP A 222 11.48 10.14 19.82
C TRP A 222 12.63 11.02 19.35
N LEU A 223 13.83 10.70 19.86
CA LEU A 223 15.06 11.38 19.50
C LEU A 223 15.73 10.63 18.35
N PRO A 224 15.85 11.25 17.17
CA PRO A 224 16.39 10.57 16.01
C PRO A 224 17.89 10.30 16.16
N PRO A 225 18.39 9.14 15.69
CA PRO A 225 19.81 8.87 15.60
C PRO A 225 20.41 9.65 14.42
N SER A 226 21.69 9.94 14.50
CA SER A 226 22.44 10.41 13.36
C SER A 226 22.93 9.23 12.53
N SER A 227 22.13 8.83 11.55
CA SER A 227 22.48 7.77 10.60
C SER A 227 22.05 8.16 9.19
N GLN A 228 22.81 7.68 8.19
CA GLN A 228 22.47 7.90 6.78
C GLN A 228 21.05 7.37 6.45
N LYS A 229 20.64 6.31 7.15
CA LYS A 229 19.29 5.76 7.09
C LYS A 229 18.25 6.79 7.53
N TYR A 230 18.43 7.44 8.69
CA TYR A 230 17.55 8.53 9.14
C TYR A 230 17.53 9.70 8.14
N ASP A 231 18.68 10.06 7.57
CA ASP A 231 18.77 11.13 6.57
C ASP A 231 17.98 10.81 5.30
N ASP A 232 18.03 9.57 4.80
CA ASP A 232 17.19 9.12 3.68
C ASP A 232 15.69 9.22 4.02
N TYR A 233 15.28 8.88 5.25
CA TYR A 233 13.88 9.08 5.68
C TYR A 233 13.49 10.55 5.77
N ARG A 234 14.36 11.40 6.33
CA ARG A 234 14.13 12.84 6.41
C ARG A 234 13.96 13.44 5.02
N ASN A 235 14.81 13.04 4.07
CA ASN A 235 14.68 13.43 2.66
C ASN A 235 13.33 13.01 2.07
N ILE A 236 12.83 11.81 2.40
CA ILE A 236 11.49 11.38 1.95
C ILE A 236 10.40 12.26 2.58
N LYS A 237 10.48 12.59 3.88
CA LYS A 237 9.53 13.51 4.52
C LYS A 237 9.53 14.87 3.82
N GLU A 238 10.70 15.39 3.44
CA GLU A 238 10.83 16.63 2.67
C GLU A 238 10.17 16.54 1.29
N LEU A 239 10.26 15.38 0.62
CA LEU A 239 9.57 15.13 -0.64
C LEU A 239 8.03 15.14 -0.46
N TYR A 240 7.52 14.62 0.65
CA TYR A 240 6.09 14.75 0.97
C TYR A 240 5.70 16.21 1.24
N ARG A 241 6.47 16.95 2.04
CA ARG A 241 6.22 18.37 2.33
C ARG A 241 6.23 19.23 1.06
N SER A 242 7.17 18.95 0.15
CA SER A 242 7.26 19.58 -1.16
C SER A 242 6.26 19.04 -2.18
N GLN A 243 5.26 18.24 -1.78
CA GLN A 243 4.20 17.73 -2.67
C GLN A 243 4.73 16.88 -3.86
N TYR A 244 5.94 16.33 -3.76
CA TYR A 244 6.59 15.61 -4.86
C TYR A 244 5.79 14.38 -5.31
N PHE A 245 5.22 13.65 -4.35
CA PHE A 245 4.42 12.45 -4.61
C PHE A 245 2.94 12.78 -4.89
N THR A 246 2.53 14.04 -4.79
CA THR A 246 1.13 14.43 -4.88
C THR A 246 0.68 14.50 -6.34
N PRO A 247 -0.50 13.97 -6.69
CA PRO A 247 -0.85 13.71 -8.09
C PRO A 247 -1.27 15.00 -8.78
N GLY A 248 -0.90 15.14 -10.04
CA GLY A 248 -1.27 16.31 -10.85
C GLY A 248 -0.50 17.59 -10.50
N VAL A 249 0.16 17.64 -9.34
CA VAL A 249 0.90 18.83 -8.86
C VAL A 249 1.89 19.34 -9.89
N ARG A 250 2.78 18.47 -10.41
CA ARG A 250 3.79 18.88 -11.39
C ARG A 250 3.18 19.40 -12.70
N SER A 251 2.08 18.81 -13.15
CA SER A 251 1.37 19.26 -14.36
C SER A 251 0.67 20.60 -14.13
N LYS A 252 0.03 20.78 -12.97
CA LYS A 252 -0.62 22.03 -12.59
C LYS A 252 0.39 23.15 -12.34
N TRP A 253 1.52 22.84 -11.72
CA TRP A 253 2.63 23.78 -11.53
C TRP A 253 3.11 24.33 -12.86
N ARG A 254 3.40 23.46 -13.84
CA ARG A 254 3.80 23.89 -15.19
C ARG A 254 2.77 24.82 -15.83
N LYS A 255 1.48 24.47 -15.73
CA LYS A 255 0.39 25.33 -16.26
C LYS A 255 0.26 26.67 -15.53
N TRP A 256 0.48 26.67 -14.21
CA TRP A 256 0.45 27.89 -13.38
C TRP A 256 1.61 28.82 -13.74
N MET A 257 2.81 28.26 -13.95
CA MET A 257 4.00 28.98 -14.42
C MET A 257 3.79 29.59 -15.82
N ASP A 258 3.24 28.81 -16.76
CA ASP A 258 2.91 29.29 -18.11
C ASP A 258 1.96 30.50 -18.05
N GLY A 259 0.98 30.49 -17.13
CA GLY A 259 0.06 31.61 -16.91
C GLY A 259 0.68 32.85 -16.24
N LYS A 260 1.85 32.69 -15.60
CA LYS A 260 2.62 33.77 -14.96
C LYS A 260 3.80 34.25 -15.83
N SER A 261 3.96 33.71 -17.04
CA SER A 261 5.07 34.01 -17.96
C SER A 261 6.46 33.73 -17.37
N LEU A 262 6.57 32.73 -16.49
CA LEU A 262 7.84 32.31 -15.88
C LEU A 262 8.57 31.29 -16.76
N SER A 263 9.91 31.20 -16.65
CA SER A 263 10.74 30.40 -17.55
C SER A 263 10.67 28.89 -17.22
N ARG A 264 10.94 28.03 -18.21
CA ARG A 264 10.97 26.56 -17.99
C ARG A 264 12.15 26.08 -17.15
N GLN A 265 13.22 26.87 -17.03
CA GLN A 265 14.37 26.52 -16.18
C GLN A 265 13.99 26.54 -14.69
N GLU A 266 13.04 27.39 -14.31
CA GLU A 266 12.42 27.48 -12.97
C GLU A 266 11.38 26.35 -12.71
N ALA A 267 11.02 25.57 -13.74
CA ALA A 267 10.02 24.51 -13.60
C ALA A 267 10.56 23.23 -12.95
N ASP A 268 11.88 23.00 -12.98
CA ASP A 268 12.53 21.85 -12.35
C ASP A 268 13.17 22.20 -10.98
N ILE A 269 13.43 23.47 -10.70
CA ILE A 269 13.81 24.00 -9.37
C ILE A 269 12.86 25.18 -9.08
N PRO A 270 11.75 24.96 -8.36
CA PRO A 270 10.82 26.02 -8.06
C PRO A 270 11.52 27.14 -7.29
N ALA A 271 11.35 28.38 -7.71
CA ALA A 271 11.68 29.52 -6.86
C ALA A 271 10.79 29.44 -5.60
N GLU A 272 11.41 29.58 -4.43
CA GLU A 272 10.78 29.22 -3.13
C GLU A 272 9.47 30.00 -2.91
N LYS A 273 9.40 31.25 -3.35
CA LYS A 273 8.23 32.11 -3.17
C LYS A 273 7.07 31.71 -4.08
N GLU A 274 7.30 31.58 -5.37
CA GLU A 274 6.30 31.22 -6.38
C GLU A 274 5.74 29.82 -6.10
N TRP A 275 6.59 28.91 -5.63
CA TRP A 275 6.18 27.58 -5.20
C TRP A 275 5.24 27.62 -4.00
N GLN A 276 5.56 28.44 -3.00
CA GLN A 276 4.70 28.63 -1.82
C GLN A 276 3.35 29.25 -2.20
N GLU A 277 3.34 30.23 -3.11
CA GLU A 277 2.10 30.82 -3.63
C GLU A 277 1.24 29.78 -4.36
N PHE A 278 1.83 29.02 -5.27
CA PHE A 278 1.14 27.95 -5.98
C PHE A 278 0.55 26.90 -5.03
N LYS A 279 1.32 26.46 -4.02
CA LYS A 279 0.83 25.52 -3.00
C LYS A 279 -0.31 26.12 -2.20
N ALA A 280 -0.18 27.35 -1.72
CA ALA A 280 -1.25 28.01 -0.95
C ALA A 280 -2.57 28.09 -1.73
N GLU A 281 -2.51 28.31 -3.04
CA GLU A 281 -3.70 28.38 -3.90
C GLU A 281 -4.26 27.00 -4.26
N ASN A 282 -3.41 26.03 -4.61
CA ASN A 282 -3.82 24.78 -5.26
C ASN A 282 -3.73 23.55 -4.36
N TYR A 283 -2.72 23.47 -3.51
CA TYR A 283 -2.43 22.33 -2.64
C TYR A 283 -2.02 22.75 -1.22
N PRO A 284 -2.83 23.57 -0.51
CA PRO A 284 -2.44 24.08 0.80
C PRO A 284 -2.31 22.99 1.87
N ALA A 285 -2.96 21.83 1.69
CA ALA A 285 -2.77 20.69 2.57
C ALA A 285 -1.51 19.91 2.19
N SER A 286 -0.49 20.02 3.05
CA SER A 286 0.71 19.20 2.98
C SER A 286 0.44 17.76 3.47
N PRO A 287 0.90 16.73 2.74
CA PRO A 287 0.95 15.34 3.22
C PRO A 287 1.85 15.13 4.44
N ALA A 288 2.82 16.03 4.66
CA ALA A 288 3.59 16.09 5.89
C ALA A 288 2.83 16.95 6.90
N VAL A 289 2.00 16.32 7.73
CA VAL A 289 1.08 16.99 8.66
C VAL A 289 1.78 17.22 9.99
N PRO A 290 1.72 18.41 10.61
CA PRO A 290 2.23 18.60 11.95
C PRO A 290 1.61 17.60 12.92
N PHE A 291 2.41 17.05 13.83
CA PHE A 291 1.81 16.21 14.86
C PHE A 291 1.12 17.11 15.89
N ALA A 292 -0.16 16.83 16.13
CA ALA A 292 -1.01 17.54 17.08
C ALA A 292 -0.71 17.04 18.50
N THR A 293 0.07 17.82 19.27
CA THR A 293 0.44 17.46 20.64
C THR A 293 -0.78 17.44 21.55
N ARG A 294 -1.83 18.22 21.25
CA ARG A 294 -3.11 18.20 22.00
C ARG A 294 -3.82 16.85 21.99
N ALA A 295 -3.55 15.99 20.99
CA ALA A 295 -4.07 14.63 20.99
C ALA A 295 -3.53 13.82 22.18
N LEU A 296 -2.28 14.05 22.61
CA LEU A 296 -1.70 13.43 23.80
C LEU A 296 -2.38 13.93 25.07
N TRP A 297 -2.75 15.22 25.11
CA TRP A 297 -3.45 15.82 26.24
C TRP A 297 -4.87 15.24 26.39
N LYS A 298 -5.62 15.14 25.29
CA LYS A 298 -6.92 14.46 25.28
C LYS A 298 -6.80 13.01 25.80
N ASN A 299 -5.85 12.25 25.28
CA ASN A 299 -5.65 10.86 25.69
C ASN A 299 -5.24 10.75 27.17
N PHE A 300 -4.49 11.71 27.70
CA PHE A 300 -4.17 11.78 29.13
C PHE A 300 -5.42 12.10 29.97
N LEU A 301 -6.24 13.05 29.56
CA LEU A 301 -7.49 13.37 30.25
C LEU A 301 -8.42 12.14 30.32
N GLU A 302 -8.49 11.35 29.26
CA GLU A 302 -9.29 10.12 29.19
C GLU A 302 -8.64 8.92 29.93
N SER A 303 -7.44 9.08 30.52
CA SER A 303 -6.67 8.01 31.15
C SER A 303 -7.07 7.71 32.60
N ASP A 304 -6.73 6.51 33.07
CA ASP A 304 -6.97 6.06 34.44
C ASP A 304 -6.28 6.94 35.49
N THR A 305 -5.11 7.49 35.16
CA THR A 305 -4.40 8.43 36.03
C THR A 305 -5.26 9.66 36.34
N THR A 306 -5.90 10.25 35.33
CA THR A 306 -6.80 11.40 35.51
C THR A 306 -8.03 11.02 36.34
N ARG A 307 -8.56 9.80 36.13
CA ARG A 307 -9.71 9.30 36.91
C ARG A 307 -9.38 9.17 38.40
N MET A 308 -8.22 8.61 38.72
CA MET A 308 -7.74 8.45 40.09
C MET A 308 -7.52 9.80 40.77
N GLU A 309 -6.86 10.74 40.07
CA GLU A 309 -6.56 12.08 40.61
C GLU A 309 -7.81 12.91 40.92
N LEU A 310 -8.88 12.69 40.16
CA LEU A 310 -10.16 13.38 40.34
C LEU A 310 -11.15 12.61 41.22
N GLY A 311 -10.78 11.43 41.73
CA GLY A 311 -11.66 10.59 42.54
C GLY A 311 -12.90 10.10 41.79
N ILE A 312 -12.82 9.93 40.47
CA ILE A 312 -13.93 9.42 39.66
C ILE A 312 -14.07 7.91 39.91
N SER A 313 -15.04 7.53 40.74
CA SER A 313 -15.29 6.13 41.09
C SER A 313 -16.08 5.37 40.02
N GLY A 314 -15.76 4.09 39.80
CA GLY A 314 -16.52 3.17 38.94
C GLY A 314 -16.16 3.24 37.44
N SER A 315 -17.16 3.06 36.57
CA SER A 315 -17.02 3.10 35.11
C SER A 315 -17.03 4.52 34.50
N GLY A 316 -17.07 5.56 35.33
CA GLY A 316 -17.04 6.95 34.88
C GLY A 316 -15.76 7.26 34.08
N LYS A 317 -15.91 7.97 32.97
CA LYS A 317 -14.79 8.50 32.17
C LYS A 317 -14.72 10.02 32.34
N PHE A 318 -13.52 10.56 32.27
CA PHE A 318 -13.38 12.01 32.12
C PHE A 318 -13.91 12.41 30.74
N ASP A 319 -14.95 13.22 30.71
CA ASP A 319 -15.62 13.68 29.49
C ASP A 319 -15.63 15.22 29.42
N ILE A 320 -16.24 15.74 28.36
CA ILE A 320 -16.34 17.19 28.17
C ILE A 320 -17.17 17.87 29.27
N ALA A 321 -18.16 17.18 29.84
CA ALA A 321 -18.98 17.72 30.92
C ALA A 321 -18.17 17.88 32.21
N ALA A 322 -17.29 16.91 32.51
CA ALA A 322 -16.33 16.99 33.61
C ALA A 322 -15.34 18.15 33.40
N TYR A 323 -14.80 18.29 32.18
CA TYR A 323 -13.90 19.41 31.85
C TYR A 323 -14.58 20.76 32.04
N ASN A 324 -15.75 20.95 31.44
CA ASN A 324 -16.52 22.20 31.53
C ASN A 324 -16.89 22.56 32.98
N ARG A 325 -17.19 21.56 33.83
CA ARG A 325 -17.45 21.76 35.26
C ARG A 325 -16.22 22.26 36.02
N ILE A 326 -15.05 21.71 35.72
CA ILE A 326 -13.79 22.07 36.41
C ILE A 326 -13.26 23.41 35.91
N ALA A 327 -13.31 23.64 34.59
CA ALA A 327 -12.76 24.83 33.94
C ALA A 327 -13.73 26.02 33.92
N GLY A 328 -15.02 25.81 34.19
CA GLY A 328 -16.05 26.86 34.08
C GLY A 328 -16.35 27.26 32.63
N THR A 329 -16.23 26.32 31.69
CA THR A 329 -16.31 26.57 30.24
C THR A 329 -17.51 25.85 29.61
N LYS A 330 -17.73 26.04 28.30
CA LYS A 330 -18.87 25.47 27.55
C LYS A 330 -18.45 24.90 26.19
N TYR A 331 -17.36 24.11 26.16
CA TYR A 331 -16.91 23.47 24.93
C TYR A 331 -17.82 22.28 24.55
N GLY A 332 -17.96 22.01 23.24
CA GLY A 332 -18.77 20.90 22.74
C GLY A 332 -18.04 19.55 22.73
N SER A 333 -16.71 19.57 22.69
CA SER A 333 -15.88 18.37 22.61
C SER A 333 -14.52 18.58 23.29
N LEU A 334 -13.91 17.51 23.80
CA LEU A 334 -12.54 17.53 24.33
C LEU A 334 -11.48 17.86 23.26
N ARG A 335 -11.84 17.88 21.98
CA ARG A 335 -10.96 18.28 20.87
C ARG A 335 -10.90 19.80 20.65
N GLU A 336 -11.84 20.54 21.24
CA GLU A 336 -11.96 22.00 21.11
C GLU A 336 -11.32 22.75 22.28
N ILE A 337 -10.94 22.05 23.35
CA ILE A 337 -10.39 22.68 24.55
C ILE A 337 -9.04 23.35 24.24
N PRO A 338 -8.70 24.46 24.91
CA PRO A 338 -7.45 25.18 24.66
C PRO A 338 -6.22 24.32 24.95
N PHE A 339 -5.18 24.48 24.14
CA PHE A 339 -3.90 23.81 24.34
C PHE A 339 -2.72 24.73 23.92
N PRO A 340 -1.71 24.95 24.79
CA PRO A 340 -1.60 24.53 26.20
C PRO A 340 -2.73 25.04 27.09
N ILE A 341 -2.81 24.56 28.35
CA ILE A 341 -3.83 25.10 29.26
C ILE A 341 -3.59 26.61 29.50
N PRO A 342 -4.65 27.41 29.63
CA PRO A 342 -4.50 28.84 29.90
C PRO A 342 -3.83 29.15 31.24
N ALA A 343 -3.06 30.24 31.33
CA ALA A 343 -2.40 30.65 32.58
C ALA A 343 -3.40 30.90 33.74
N GLY A 344 -4.60 31.39 33.42
CA GLY A 344 -5.70 31.62 34.35
C GLY A 344 -6.48 30.38 34.80
N SER A 345 -6.07 29.17 34.40
CA SER A 345 -6.77 27.93 34.73
C SER A 345 -6.87 27.68 36.25
N CYS A 346 -7.93 26.98 36.67
CA CYS A 346 -8.16 26.60 38.06
C CYS A 346 -7.07 25.64 38.59
N ALA A 347 -6.96 25.54 39.93
CA ALA A 347 -5.92 24.73 40.59
C ALA A 347 -5.96 23.26 40.18
N THR A 348 -7.16 22.68 40.02
CA THR A 348 -7.35 21.29 39.60
C THR A 348 -6.80 21.05 38.19
N LEU A 349 -7.10 21.94 37.25
CA LEU A 349 -6.62 21.81 35.86
C LEU A 349 -5.10 22.01 35.79
N LYS A 350 -4.55 22.95 36.57
CA LYS A 350 -3.10 23.14 36.72
C LYS A 350 -2.42 21.88 37.28
N LYS A 351 -3.02 21.22 38.27
CA LYS A 351 -2.52 19.95 38.82
C LYS A 351 -2.43 18.87 37.74
N LEU A 352 -3.53 18.65 36.99
CA LEU A 352 -3.57 17.66 35.90
C LEU A 352 -2.56 17.97 34.80
N TRP A 353 -2.44 19.24 34.42
CA TRP A 353 -1.46 19.68 33.44
C TRP A 353 -0.03 19.40 33.89
N ASN A 354 0.30 19.66 35.15
CA ASN A 354 1.63 19.37 35.69
C ASN A 354 1.94 17.87 35.61
N ILE A 355 0.99 17.00 35.97
CA ILE A 355 1.16 15.54 35.85
C ILE A 355 1.37 15.15 34.38
N PHE A 356 0.61 15.72 33.45
CA PHE A 356 0.79 15.47 32.02
C PHE A 356 2.17 15.91 31.51
N VAL A 357 2.62 17.11 31.87
CA VAL A 357 3.94 17.62 31.50
C VAL A 357 5.05 16.70 31.99
N ASP A 358 4.94 16.21 33.23
CA ASP A 358 5.97 15.35 33.83
C ASP A 358 5.94 13.90 33.31
N THR A 359 4.77 13.38 32.95
CA THR A 359 4.59 11.93 32.68
C THR A 359 4.32 11.56 31.22
N ARG A 360 3.89 12.52 30.38
CA ARG A 360 3.41 12.26 29.01
C ARG A 360 3.97 13.23 27.98
N TYR A 361 4.35 14.45 28.36
CA TYR A 361 4.82 15.44 27.40
C TYR A 361 6.18 15.05 26.82
N PRO A 362 6.36 15.12 25.48
CA PRO A 362 7.63 14.84 24.83
C PRO A 362 8.80 15.69 25.35
N ILE A 363 9.80 15.06 25.98
CA ILE A 363 11.00 15.77 26.48
C ILE A 363 11.76 16.45 25.33
N ARG A 364 11.77 15.84 24.14
CA ARG A 364 12.35 16.42 22.93
C ARG A 364 11.78 17.80 22.57
N LEU A 365 10.52 18.05 22.94
CA LEU A 365 9.83 19.31 22.69
C LEU A 365 9.95 20.30 23.86
N MET A 366 10.85 20.03 24.82
CA MET A 366 11.17 20.96 25.90
C MET A 366 12.47 21.70 25.55
N SER A 367 12.48 22.99 25.81
CA SER A 367 13.66 23.84 25.75
C SER A 367 13.76 24.71 27.01
N PHE A 368 14.89 25.34 27.25
CA PHE A 368 15.09 26.20 28.42
C PHE A 368 16.22 27.21 28.14
N ASP A 369 16.28 28.28 28.93
CA ASP A 369 17.40 29.22 28.86
C ASP A 369 18.51 28.72 29.78
N VAL A 370 19.72 28.55 29.23
CA VAL A 370 20.87 28.03 29.99
C VAL A 370 21.44 29.16 30.84
N SER A 371 21.24 29.10 32.16
CA SER A 371 21.90 29.99 33.12
C SER A 371 23.29 29.46 33.52
N PRO A 372 24.20 30.33 34.00
CA PRO A 372 25.50 29.88 34.52
C PRO A 372 25.37 28.85 35.66
N GLU A 373 24.37 29.01 36.53
CA GLU A 373 24.06 28.06 37.61
C GLU A 373 23.64 26.69 37.06
N MET A 374 22.75 26.66 36.07
CA MET A 374 22.29 25.41 35.45
C MET A 374 23.42 24.68 34.73
N GLN A 375 24.38 25.42 34.17
CA GLN A 375 25.59 24.84 33.60
C GLN A 375 26.46 24.17 34.68
N LEU A 376 26.62 24.79 35.85
CA LEU A 376 27.34 24.20 36.99
C LEU A 376 26.63 22.96 37.56
N ASP A 377 25.30 22.98 37.62
CA ASP A 377 24.49 21.82 38.01
C ASP A 377 24.66 20.65 37.03
N PHE A 378 24.70 20.96 35.72
CA PHE A 378 24.96 19.96 34.70
C PHE A 378 26.36 19.35 34.83
N GLU A 379 27.38 20.16 35.10
CA GLU A 379 28.74 19.69 35.37
C GLU A 379 28.80 18.79 36.61
N SER A 380 28.09 19.16 37.68
CA SER A 380 27.99 18.37 38.90
C SER A 380 27.29 17.03 38.64
N PHE A 381 26.20 17.06 37.86
CA PHE A 381 25.50 15.85 37.41
C PHE A 381 26.40 14.91 36.59
N LEU A 382 27.27 15.46 35.73
CA LEU A 382 28.23 14.67 34.97
C LEU A 382 29.29 14.04 35.88
N LYS A 383 29.80 14.78 36.88
CA LYS A 383 30.77 14.27 37.88
C LYS A 383 30.20 13.15 38.74
N GLU A 384 28.93 13.22 39.12
CA GLU A 384 28.25 12.14 39.85
C GLU A 384 28.08 10.88 38.98
N ARG A 385 27.80 11.08 37.70
CA ARG A 385 27.52 9.97 36.77
C ARG A 385 28.77 9.25 36.28
N PHE A 386 29.85 10.00 36.05
CA PHE A 386 31.06 9.50 35.38
C PHE A 386 32.28 9.65 36.29
N LYS A 387 33.10 8.59 36.37
CA LYS A 387 34.26 8.54 37.28
C LYS A 387 35.28 9.65 37.06
N ASN A 388 35.56 9.99 35.79
CA ASN A 388 36.50 11.03 35.38
C ASN A 388 36.20 11.47 33.93
N VAL A 389 36.86 12.55 33.49
CA VAL A 389 36.67 13.14 32.15
C VAL A 389 37.05 12.17 31.04
N GLU A 390 38.12 11.38 31.20
CA GLU A 390 38.54 10.37 30.22
C GLU A 390 37.47 9.28 30.02
N TYR A 391 36.87 8.80 31.10
CA TYR A 391 35.78 7.83 31.03
C TYR A 391 34.53 8.44 30.40
N ALA A 392 34.19 9.69 30.76
CA ALA A 392 33.08 10.42 30.14
C ALA A 392 33.30 10.56 28.62
N ASN A 393 34.50 10.98 28.19
CA ASN A 393 34.87 11.08 26.78
C ASN A 393 34.71 9.77 26.01
N ARG A 394 35.12 8.64 26.62
CA ARG A 394 34.96 7.33 26.00
C ARG A 394 33.49 6.93 25.80
N ILE A 395 32.63 7.20 26.79
CA ILE A 395 31.20 6.85 26.72
C ILE A 395 30.40 7.82 25.83
N LEU A 396 30.68 9.11 25.97
CA LEU A 396 30.00 10.19 25.25
C LEU A 396 30.55 10.40 23.84
N LYS A 397 31.67 9.76 23.50
CA LYS A 397 32.39 9.93 22.24
C LYS A 397 32.80 11.39 22.00
N THR A 398 33.32 12.03 23.04
CA THR A 398 33.80 13.43 23.04
C THR A 398 35.30 13.50 23.28
N SER A 399 35.90 14.69 23.10
CA SER A 399 37.33 14.93 23.29
C SER A 399 37.60 16.14 24.21
N SER A 400 36.79 16.28 25.26
CA SER A 400 36.85 17.37 26.24
C SER A 400 38.06 17.23 27.17
N LYS A 401 38.72 18.33 27.54
CA LYS A 401 39.86 18.31 28.47
C LYS A 401 39.39 18.45 29.92
N ASP A 402 38.36 19.25 30.15
CA ASP A 402 37.79 19.52 31.47
C ASP A 402 36.26 19.37 31.48
N TRP A 403 35.66 19.33 32.68
CA TRP A 403 34.20 19.24 32.83
C TRP A 403 33.45 20.46 32.24
N ASN A 404 34.06 21.64 32.29
CA ASN A 404 33.47 22.89 31.75
C ASN A 404 33.38 22.88 30.20
N ASP A 405 34.09 21.99 29.52
CA ASP A 405 33.99 21.84 28.06
C ASP A 405 32.66 21.21 27.65
N PHE A 406 31.98 20.50 28.57
CA PHE A 406 30.65 19.94 28.32
C PHE A 406 29.56 21.00 28.47
N LYS A 407 29.26 21.71 27.38
CA LYS A 407 28.22 22.74 27.36
C LYS A 407 26.81 22.14 27.32
N LEU A 408 25.98 22.52 28.29
CA LEU A 408 24.55 22.21 28.31
C LEU A 408 23.87 22.90 27.12
N GLN A 409 23.19 22.10 26.30
CA GLN A 409 22.42 22.62 25.17
C GLN A 409 20.99 23.00 25.61
N PRO A 410 20.43 24.13 25.13
CA PRO A 410 19.08 24.60 25.48
C PRO A 410 17.96 23.71 24.92
N SER A 411 18.28 22.83 23.98
CA SER A 411 17.36 21.85 23.38
C SER A 411 18.07 20.52 23.18
N ALA A 412 17.32 19.47 22.88
CA ALA A 412 17.86 18.13 22.73
C ALA A 412 19.05 18.13 21.74
N PRO A 413 20.24 17.65 22.13
CA PRO A 413 21.40 17.63 21.24
C PRO A 413 21.08 16.93 19.92
N SER A 414 21.64 17.41 18.81
CA SER A 414 21.42 16.87 17.46
C SER A 414 22.73 16.77 16.69
N GLY A 415 22.80 15.85 15.71
CA GLY A 415 23.96 15.67 14.84
C GLY A 415 24.77 14.39 15.09
N PRO A 416 25.79 14.10 14.25
CA PRO A 416 26.61 12.89 14.34
C PRO A 416 27.28 12.66 15.69
N GLY A 417 27.14 11.45 16.24
CA GLY A 417 27.78 11.06 17.50
C GLY A 417 27.09 11.55 18.77
N SER A 418 25.97 12.27 18.65
CA SER A 418 25.28 12.87 19.81
C SER A 418 24.38 11.88 20.59
N GLU A 419 24.30 10.60 20.20
CA GLU A 419 23.39 9.62 20.80
C GLU A 419 23.63 9.43 22.31
N SER A 420 24.89 9.34 22.73
CA SER A 420 25.24 9.13 24.13
C SER A 420 24.94 10.37 24.97
N ILE A 421 25.34 11.56 24.50
CA ILE A 421 25.09 12.82 25.21
C ILE A 421 23.59 13.17 25.25
N LYS A 422 22.80 12.81 24.22
CA LYS A 422 21.34 12.95 24.22
C LYS A 422 20.69 12.22 25.39
N LYS A 423 21.10 10.98 25.68
CA LYS A 423 20.55 10.21 26.81
C LYS A 423 20.82 10.91 28.15
N VAL A 424 22.06 11.40 28.33
CA VAL A 424 22.45 12.15 29.53
C VAL A 424 21.65 13.45 29.64
N TRP A 425 21.48 14.18 28.54
CA TRP A 425 20.68 15.39 28.48
C TRP A 425 19.22 15.12 28.89
N VAL A 426 18.59 14.06 28.34
CA VAL A 426 17.21 13.69 28.70
C VAL A 426 17.05 13.42 30.20
N GLU A 427 18.00 12.71 30.80
CA GLU A 427 17.97 12.41 32.23
C GLU A 427 18.17 13.65 33.10
N PHE A 428 19.05 14.58 32.68
CA PHE A 428 19.22 15.86 33.35
C PHE A 428 17.95 16.71 33.28
N VAL A 429 17.36 16.84 32.09
CA VAL A 429 16.13 17.63 31.88
C VAL A 429 14.95 17.08 32.68
N LYS A 430 14.87 15.78 32.93
CA LYS A 430 13.86 15.21 33.84
C LYS A 430 13.98 15.74 35.27
N LYS A 431 15.19 16.02 35.75
CA LYS A 431 15.44 16.56 37.10
C LYS A 431 15.18 18.06 37.20
N LEU A 432 15.25 18.78 36.09
CA LEU A 432 15.02 20.23 36.09
C LEU A 432 13.60 20.58 36.59
N PRO A 433 13.45 21.67 37.36
CA PRO A 433 12.15 22.22 37.73
C PRO A 433 11.27 22.50 36.49
N ARG A 434 9.95 22.53 36.66
CA ARG A 434 9.01 22.72 35.53
C ARG A 434 8.98 24.17 35.03
N ASP A 435 9.15 25.13 35.93
CA ASP A 435 9.12 26.57 35.69
C ASP A 435 10.23 27.04 34.74
N VAL A 436 11.37 26.34 34.71
CA VAL A 436 12.46 26.63 33.77
C VAL A 436 12.23 26.02 32.37
N LYS A 437 11.27 25.08 32.23
CA LYS A 437 11.01 24.36 30.96
C LYS A 437 10.02 25.14 30.09
N LYS A 438 10.48 25.55 28.92
CA LYS A 438 9.66 26.07 27.82
C LYS A 438 9.15 24.92 26.96
N LEU A 439 7.83 24.76 26.88
CA LEU A 439 7.19 23.76 26.05
C LEU A 439 7.05 24.27 24.61
N ARG A 440 7.41 23.42 23.64
CA ARG A 440 7.20 23.62 22.20
C ARG A 440 6.15 22.64 21.69
N SER A 441 5.28 23.06 20.79
CA SER A 441 4.32 22.19 20.10
C SER A 441 3.95 22.78 18.74
N SER A 442 3.26 22.02 17.90
CA SER A 442 2.75 22.53 16.62
C SER A 442 1.66 23.59 16.86
N GLU A 443 0.82 23.40 17.89
CA GLU A 443 -0.21 24.36 18.27
C GLU A 443 0.39 25.68 18.73
N LYS A 444 1.36 25.65 19.65
CA LYS A 444 1.99 26.87 20.16
C LYS A 444 2.78 27.61 19.09
N ALA A 445 3.50 26.89 18.23
CA ALA A 445 4.20 27.50 17.10
C ALA A 445 3.22 28.17 16.11
N TYR A 446 2.06 27.56 15.88
CA TYR A 446 1.03 28.15 15.02
C TYR A 446 0.39 29.38 15.66
N GLN A 447 0.12 29.35 16.97
CA GLN A 447 -0.37 30.48 17.76
C GLN A 447 0.57 31.69 17.67
N GLU A 448 1.87 31.47 17.86
CA GLU A 448 2.91 32.49 17.70
C GLU A 448 2.95 33.02 16.26
N PHE A 449 2.85 32.13 15.26
CA PHE A 449 2.81 32.50 13.85
C PHE A 449 1.61 33.40 13.50
N VAL A 450 0.39 33.05 13.93
CA VAL A 450 -0.80 33.86 13.62
C VAL A 450 -0.83 35.16 14.40
N LEU A 451 -0.34 35.18 15.65
CA LEU A 451 -0.21 36.42 16.42
C LEU A 451 0.83 37.36 15.78
N ALA A 452 1.97 36.84 15.34
CA ALA A 452 2.98 37.64 14.65
C ALA A 452 2.44 38.25 13.35
N LYS A 453 1.54 37.54 12.66
CA LYS A 453 0.95 38.00 11.40
C LYS A 453 -0.21 38.99 11.58
N TYR A 454 -1.14 38.71 12.51
CA TYR A 454 -2.39 39.45 12.65
C TYR A 454 -2.43 40.41 13.84
N GLY A 455 -1.46 40.31 14.75
CA GLY A 455 -1.28 41.19 15.91
C GLY A 455 -2.26 40.95 17.08
N SER A 456 -3.51 40.58 16.82
CA SER A 456 -4.53 40.37 17.86
C SER A 456 -5.50 39.24 17.54
N ILE A 457 -6.15 38.70 18.58
CA ILE A 457 -7.19 37.65 18.46
C ILE A 457 -8.39 38.17 17.65
N GLU A 458 -8.76 39.45 17.81
CA GLU A 458 -9.84 40.07 17.04
C GLU A 458 -9.56 40.05 15.53
N ASN A 459 -8.33 40.38 15.13
CA ASN A 459 -7.91 40.33 13.73
C ASN A 459 -7.86 38.90 13.18
N ILE A 460 -7.46 37.92 14.01
CA ILE A 460 -7.49 36.49 13.64
C ILE A 460 -8.94 36.03 13.42
N ASN A 461 -9.84 36.34 14.36
CA ASN A 461 -11.26 36.03 14.24
C ASN A 461 -11.88 36.65 12.99
N LYS A 462 -11.54 37.90 12.67
CA LYS A 462 -11.97 38.57 11.45
C LYS A 462 -11.43 37.90 10.19
N ALA A 463 -10.14 37.53 10.18
CA ALA A 463 -9.48 36.95 9.02
C ALA A 463 -9.96 35.53 8.69
N TYR A 464 -10.19 34.70 9.72
CA TYR A 464 -10.55 33.29 9.55
C TYR A 464 -12.04 33.00 9.78
N GLY A 465 -12.80 33.95 10.30
CA GLY A 465 -14.21 33.73 10.69
C GLY A 465 -14.32 32.88 11.95
N TRP A 466 -13.28 32.86 12.77
CA TRP A 466 -13.27 32.13 14.04
C TRP A 466 -13.92 32.95 15.14
N ASN A 467 -14.19 32.27 16.25
CA ASN A 467 -14.67 32.89 17.49
C ASN A 467 -13.78 32.46 18.65
N LEU A 468 -12.49 32.77 18.54
CA LEU A 468 -11.52 32.53 19.59
C LEU A 468 -11.72 33.53 20.72
N ASN A 469 -11.80 33.03 21.94
CA ASN A 469 -11.75 33.85 23.15
C ASN A 469 -10.31 34.04 23.62
N MET A 470 -9.45 33.08 23.29
CA MET A 470 -8.05 33.06 23.69
C MET A 470 -7.18 32.43 22.61
N ILE A 471 -5.89 32.75 22.64
CA ILE A 471 -4.99 32.28 21.60
C ILE A 471 -4.78 30.76 21.65
N GLU A 472 -4.87 30.15 22.83
CA GLU A 472 -4.69 28.71 23.02
C GLU A 472 -5.78 27.85 22.34
N GLU A 473 -6.87 28.47 21.86
CA GLU A 473 -7.90 27.85 21.02
C GLU A 473 -7.55 27.85 19.53
N ALA A 474 -6.51 28.60 19.11
CA ALA A 474 -6.04 28.65 17.74
C ALA A 474 -5.19 27.41 17.43
N PHE A 475 -5.67 26.59 16.49
CA PHE A 475 -4.98 25.37 16.05
C PHE A 475 -4.66 25.43 14.55
N PRO A 476 -3.61 24.72 14.08
CA PRO A 476 -3.30 24.66 12.66
C PRO A 476 -4.52 24.16 11.85
N PRO A 477 -5.06 24.95 10.89
CA PRO A 477 -6.35 24.66 10.27
C PRO A 477 -6.22 23.70 9.08
N PHE A 478 -5.75 22.49 9.37
CA PHE A 478 -5.63 21.42 8.38
C PHE A 478 -6.96 21.14 7.67
N GLU A 479 -8.09 21.15 8.39
CA GLU A 479 -9.43 20.95 7.80
C GLU A 479 -9.71 21.94 6.66
N ALA A 480 -9.42 23.23 6.87
CA ALA A 480 -9.57 24.26 5.84
C ALA A 480 -8.61 24.01 4.67
N ALA A 481 -7.33 23.76 4.95
CA ALA A 481 -6.33 23.46 3.92
C ALA A 481 -6.69 22.24 3.07
N TYR A 482 -7.18 21.19 3.73
CA TYR A 482 -7.61 19.96 3.09
C TYR A 482 -8.87 20.19 2.25
N GLY A 483 -9.85 20.94 2.76
CA GLY A 483 -11.04 21.36 2.02
C GLY A 483 -10.70 22.08 0.70
N ILE A 484 -9.79 23.07 0.73
CA ILE A 484 -9.34 23.77 -0.47
C ILE A 484 -8.64 22.81 -1.44
N THR A 485 -7.74 21.98 -0.90
CA THR A 485 -6.99 21.01 -1.70
C THR A 485 -7.93 20.02 -2.38
N PHE A 486 -8.91 19.48 -1.68
CA PHE A 486 -9.93 18.60 -2.25
C PHE A 486 -10.78 19.32 -3.31
N ARG A 487 -11.30 20.51 -2.99
CA ARG A 487 -12.12 21.29 -3.92
C ARG A 487 -11.41 21.54 -5.26
N ASN A 488 -10.13 21.88 -5.19
CA ASN A 488 -9.33 22.21 -6.37
C ASN A 488 -8.84 20.94 -7.12
N ASN A 489 -8.90 19.75 -6.49
CA ASN A 489 -8.23 18.54 -6.97
C ASN A 489 -9.04 17.22 -6.83
N ASP A 490 -10.35 17.25 -6.63
CA ASP A 490 -11.23 16.09 -6.36
C ASP A 490 -10.84 14.82 -7.15
N TRP A 491 -10.78 14.92 -8.48
CA TRP A 491 -10.44 13.77 -9.34
C TRP A 491 -8.95 13.42 -9.43
N SER A 492 -8.06 14.31 -9.02
CA SER A 492 -6.61 14.10 -9.11
C SER A 492 -6.15 12.96 -8.19
N PHE A 493 -6.71 12.86 -7.00
CA PHE A 493 -6.37 11.80 -6.04
C PHE A 493 -7.03 10.46 -6.41
N VAL A 494 -8.24 10.50 -6.98
CA VAL A 494 -8.92 9.30 -7.50
C VAL A 494 -8.16 8.69 -8.66
N THR A 495 -7.76 9.48 -9.65
CA THR A 495 -7.04 8.97 -10.84
C THR A 495 -5.72 8.29 -10.46
N LYS A 496 -4.99 8.79 -9.46
CA LYS A 496 -3.83 8.09 -8.92
C LYS A 496 -4.21 6.82 -8.16
N SER A 497 -5.26 6.84 -7.36
CA SER A 497 -5.68 5.61 -6.66
C SER A 497 -6.05 4.49 -7.64
N VAL A 498 -6.68 4.85 -8.77
CA VAL A 498 -7.05 3.93 -9.84
C VAL A 498 -5.83 3.42 -10.62
N THR A 499 -4.89 4.30 -10.99
CA THR A 499 -3.77 3.92 -11.87
C THR A 499 -2.50 3.52 -11.13
N GLY A 500 -2.28 4.04 -9.93
CA GLY A 500 -1.05 3.90 -9.16
C GLY A 500 -0.74 2.46 -8.77
N ASN A 501 -1.75 1.70 -8.35
CA ASN A 501 -1.61 0.29 -8.03
C ASN A 501 -1.15 -0.52 -9.26
N TYR A 502 -1.76 -0.25 -10.42
CA TYR A 502 -1.40 -0.93 -11.67
C TYR A 502 -0.02 -0.53 -12.17
N ILE A 503 0.32 0.77 -12.15
CA ILE A 503 1.65 1.26 -12.55
C ILE A 503 2.72 0.58 -11.69
N TYR A 504 2.48 0.43 -10.38
CA TYR A 504 3.40 -0.23 -9.48
C TYR A 504 3.60 -1.72 -9.84
N VAL A 505 2.50 -2.46 -10.05
CA VAL A 505 2.59 -3.88 -10.43
C VAL A 505 3.18 -4.08 -11.83
N VAL A 506 2.82 -3.26 -12.81
CA VAL A 506 3.40 -3.33 -14.15
C VAL A 506 4.89 -3.03 -14.10
N THR A 507 5.31 -2.00 -13.36
CA THR A 507 6.74 -1.68 -13.19
C THR A 507 7.48 -2.85 -12.54
N PHE A 508 6.87 -3.49 -11.54
CA PHE A 508 7.39 -4.70 -10.91
C PHE A 508 7.57 -5.85 -11.91
N LEU A 509 6.56 -6.17 -12.71
CA LEU A 509 6.61 -7.27 -13.68
C LEU A 509 7.57 -6.98 -14.83
N MET A 510 7.60 -5.74 -15.35
CA MET A 510 8.46 -5.35 -16.48
C MET A 510 9.95 -5.44 -16.14
N LYS A 511 10.35 -5.12 -14.91
CA LYS A 511 11.74 -5.31 -14.45
C LYS A 511 12.16 -6.79 -14.44
N ARG A 512 11.18 -7.69 -14.29
CA ARG A 512 11.36 -9.15 -14.35
C ARG A 512 11.11 -9.66 -15.76
N GLY A 513 11.65 -8.98 -16.78
CA GLY A 513 11.44 -9.35 -18.19
C GLY A 513 11.80 -10.80 -18.52
N GLN A 514 12.78 -11.39 -17.81
CA GLN A 514 13.10 -12.82 -17.91
C GLN A 514 11.90 -13.71 -17.55
N ALA A 515 11.09 -13.33 -16.55
CA ALA A 515 9.90 -14.08 -16.17
C ALA A 515 8.87 -14.13 -17.31
N ILE A 516 8.78 -13.08 -18.13
CA ILE A 516 7.91 -13.06 -19.32
C ILE A 516 8.39 -14.10 -20.32
N LEU A 517 9.69 -14.14 -20.61
CA LEU A 517 10.30 -15.12 -21.50
C LEU A 517 10.12 -16.55 -20.98
N VAL A 518 10.42 -16.79 -19.70
CA VAL A 518 10.28 -18.11 -19.06
C VAL A 518 8.83 -18.58 -19.10
N THR A 519 7.87 -17.69 -18.83
CA THR A 519 6.45 -18.00 -18.91
C THR A 519 6.05 -18.35 -20.35
N PHE A 520 6.50 -17.57 -21.33
CA PHE A 520 6.22 -17.83 -22.74
C PHE A 520 6.78 -19.19 -23.19
N LEU A 521 8.03 -19.49 -22.85
CA LEU A 521 8.68 -20.77 -23.17
C LEU A 521 7.99 -21.94 -22.48
N LEU A 522 7.67 -21.81 -21.18
CA LEU A 522 6.95 -22.85 -20.43
C LEU A 522 5.59 -23.15 -21.08
N VAL A 523 4.82 -22.10 -21.39
CA VAL A 523 3.52 -22.24 -22.06
C VAL A 523 3.69 -22.90 -23.42
N GLY A 524 4.64 -22.45 -24.24
CA GLY A 524 4.91 -23.01 -25.57
C GLY A 524 5.27 -24.50 -25.50
N PHE A 525 6.20 -24.87 -24.62
CA PHE A 525 6.60 -26.27 -24.45
C PHE A 525 5.48 -27.13 -23.83
N THR A 526 4.65 -26.58 -22.94
CA THR A 526 3.50 -27.30 -22.39
C THR A 526 2.46 -27.57 -23.47
N ILE A 527 2.15 -26.57 -24.30
CA ILE A 527 1.23 -26.73 -25.44
C ILE A 527 1.78 -27.77 -26.42
N LEU A 528 3.08 -27.69 -26.76
CA LEU A 528 3.73 -28.66 -27.63
C LEU A 528 3.64 -30.08 -27.07
N SER A 529 3.92 -30.26 -25.78
CA SER A 529 3.81 -31.54 -25.09
C SER A 529 2.38 -32.08 -25.14
N VAL A 530 1.39 -31.23 -24.83
CA VAL A 530 -0.03 -31.64 -24.83
C VAL A 530 -0.53 -32.00 -26.21
N LEU A 531 -0.09 -31.31 -27.27
CA LEU A 531 -0.49 -31.57 -28.66
C LEU A 531 0.21 -32.78 -29.29
N THR A 532 1.29 -33.26 -28.69
CA THR A 532 2.06 -34.40 -29.21
C THR A 532 1.75 -35.67 -28.42
N VAL A 533 2.06 -35.68 -27.12
CA VAL A 533 2.01 -36.89 -26.28
C VAL A 533 0.59 -37.45 -26.19
N ASN A 534 -0.39 -36.61 -25.82
CA ASN A 534 -1.75 -37.10 -25.55
C ASN A 534 -2.48 -37.55 -26.84
N PRO A 535 -2.45 -36.80 -27.96
CA PRO A 535 -3.08 -37.23 -29.20
C PRO A 535 -2.45 -38.48 -29.81
N LEU A 536 -1.12 -38.61 -29.77
CA LEU A 536 -0.45 -39.82 -30.28
C LEU A 536 -0.84 -41.06 -29.47
N CYS A 537 -0.84 -40.96 -28.13
CA CYS A 537 -1.24 -42.06 -27.26
C CYS A 537 -2.73 -42.43 -27.47
N ALA A 538 -3.60 -41.43 -27.52
CA ALA A 538 -5.03 -41.64 -27.74
C ALA A 538 -5.35 -42.20 -29.13
N TYR A 539 -4.63 -41.76 -30.17
CA TYR A 539 -4.78 -42.29 -31.54
C TYR A 539 -4.38 -43.76 -31.57
N ALA A 540 -3.25 -44.10 -30.96
CA ALA A 540 -2.79 -45.47 -30.90
C ALA A 540 -3.77 -46.40 -30.17
N LEU A 541 -4.32 -45.95 -29.04
CA LEU A 541 -5.33 -46.71 -28.27
C LEU A 541 -6.71 -46.80 -28.95
N SER A 542 -7.00 -45.92 -29.92
CA SER A 542 -8.24 -45.92 -30.67
C SER A 542 -8.14 -46.76 -31.96
N ARG A 543 -7.06 -46.60 -32.73
CA ARG A 543 -6.93 -47.16 -34.08
C ARG A 543 -6.13 -48.46 -34.16
N PHE A 544 -5.12 -48.65 -33.30
CA PHE A 544 -4.39 -49.92 -33.28
C PHE A 544 -5.07 -50.95 -32.38
N SER A 545 -5.04 -52.21 -32.80
CA SER A 545 -5.55 -53.36 -32.05
C SER A 545 -4.59 -53.77 -30.91
N ILE A 546 -4.33 -52.84 -29.99
CA ILE A 546 -3.41 -53.07 -28.86
C ILE A 546 -4.03 -54.08 -27.89
N ARG A 547 -3.30 -55.16 -27.62
CA ARG A 547 -3.71 -56.20 -26.68
C ARG A 547 -3.74 -55.62 -25.26
N GLY A 548 -4.91 -55.67 -24.61
CA GLY A 548 -5.08 -55.14 -23.25
C GLY A 548 -5.37 -53.62 -23.17
N LYS A 549 -5.78 -52.98 -24.27
CA LYS A 549 -6.12 -51.54 -24.32
C LYS A 549 -7.01 -51.05 -23.17
N ASP A 550 -8.01 -51.85 -22.77
CA ASP A 550 -8.96 -51.45 -21.72
C ASP A 550 -8.27 -51.40 -20.34
N LYS A 551 -7.28 -52.27 -20.09
CA LYS A 551 -6.47 -52.24 -18.86
C LYS A 551 -5.56 -51.03 -18.82
N ILE A 552 -4.98 -50.64 -19.97
CA ILE A 552 -4.14 -49.42 -20.07
C ILE A 552 -4.99 -48.19 -19.77
N ILE A 553 -6.19 -48.10 -20.36
CA ILE A 553 -7.12 -46.99 -20.11
C ILE A 553 -7.55 -46.97 -18.64
N LEU A 554 -7.91 -48.12 -18.07
CA LEU A 554 -8.28 -48.21 -16.66
C LEU A 554 -7.14 -47.75 -15.74
N TYR A 555 -5.90 -48.15 -16.03
CA TYR A 555 -4.72 -47.69 -15.29
C TYR A 555 -4.54 -46.17 -15.39
N LEU A 556 -4.62 -45.60 -16.59
CA LEU A 556 -4.52 -44.15 -16.81
C LEU A 556 -5.59 -43.37 -16.04
N LEU A 557 -6.82 -43.89 -15.96
CA LEU A 557 -7.90 -43.29 -15.19
C LEU A 557 -7.70 -43.46 -13.68
N ALA A 558 -7.25 -44.63 -13.22
CA ALA A 558 -7.00 -44.90 -11.81
C ALA A 558 -5.94 -43.95 -11.22
N VAL A 559 -4.87 -43.65 -11.96
CA VAL A 559 -3.84 -42.69 -11.54
C VAL A 559 -4.41 -41.27 -11.39
N THR A 560 -5.35 -40.86 -12.25
CA THR A 560 -5.98 -39.53 -12.14
C THR A 560 -6.89 -39.35 -10.93
N ALA A 561 -7.29 -40.44 -10.27
CA ALA A 561 -8.07 -40.38 -9.04
C ALA A 561 -7.22 -39.98 -7.81
N PHE A 562 -5.89 -40.07 -7.90
CA PHE A 562 -5.00 -39.66 -6.81
C PHE A 562 -4.92 -38.13 -6.70
N PRO A 563 -5.03 -37.56 -5.48
CA PRO A 563 -4.90 -36.11 -5.29
C PRO A 563 -3.49 -35.61 -5.64
N ALA A 564 -3.41 -34.56 -6.46
CA ALA A 564 -2.15 -33.99 -6.93
C ALA A 564 -1.21 -33.54 -5.79
N MET A 565 -1.75 -33.04 -4.68
CA MET A 565 -0.98 -32.63 -3.49
C MET A 565 -0.22 -33.80 -2.85
N VAL A 566 -0.77 -35.01 -2.84
CA VAL A 566 -0.12 -36.19 -2.25
C VAL A 566 1.07 -36.63 -3.11
N SER A 567 0.95 -36.49 -4.43
CA SER A 567 2.03 -36.81 -5.38
C SER A 567 3.14 -35.76 -5.48
N ALA A 568 2.96 -34.56 -4.92
CA ALA A 568 3.91 -33.46 -5.07
C ALA A 568 5.30 -33.76 -4.46
N ILE A 569 5.35 -34.32 -3.25
CA ILE A 569 6.63 -34.66 -2.59
C ILE A 569 7.38 -35.76 -3.35
N PRO A 570 6.76 -36.91 -3.69
CA PRO A 570 7.42 -37.92 -4.51
C PRO A 570 7.89 -37.40 -5.86
N ALA A 571 7.08 -36.58 -6.54
CA ALA A 571 7.46 -35.99 -7.82
C ALA A 571 8.67 -35.05 -7.67
N TYR A 572 8.73 -34.25 -6.60
CA TYR A 572 9.89 -33.41 -6.31
C TYR A 572 11.15 -34.24 -6.09
N LEU A 573 11.08 -35.29 -5.26
CA LEU A 573 12.21 -36.19 -5.01
C LEU A 573 12.68 -36.84 -6.32
N LEU A 574 11.76 -37.30 -7.16
CA LEU A 574 12.08 -37.87 -8.46
C LEU A 574 12.79 -36.85 -9.38
N MET A 575 12.28 -35.62 -9.48
CA MET A 575 12.92 -34.59 -10.31
C MET A 575 14.30 -34.19 -9.78
N ARG A 576 14.48 -34.19 -8.46
CA ARG A 576 15.78 -33.99 -7.80
C ARG A 576 16.75 -35.11 -8.14
N ASP A 577 16.32 -36.36 -7.98
CA ASP A 577 17.17 -37.53 -8.20
C ASP A 577 17.55 -37.69 -9.69
N LEU A 578 16.70 -37.20 -10.61
CA LEU A 578 17.00 -37.08 -12.03
C LEU A 578 17.86 -35.85 -12.39
N GLY A 579 18.18 -34.97 -11.44
CA GLY A 579 18.95 -33.75 -11.68
C GLY A 579 18.23 -32.70 -12.53
N LEU A 580 16.89 -32.74 -12.61
CA LEU A 580 16.09 -31.88 -13.48
C LEU A 580 15.57 -30.60 -12.80
N LEU A 581 15.86 -30.38 -11.51
CA LEU A 581 15.42 -29.17 -10.78
C LEU A 581 15.87 -27.90 -11.51
N ASN A 582 15.07 -26.85 -11.41
CA ASN A 582 15.32 -25.58 -12.11
C ASN A 582 15.38 -25.70 -13.66
N THR A 583 14.66 -26.65 -14.26
CA THR A 583 14.55 -26.76 -15.72
C THR A 583 13.09 -26.80 -16.18
N PHE A 584 12.83 -26.48 -17.46
CA PHE A 584 11.50 -26.65 -18.05
C PHE A 584 11.02 -28.10 -18.01
N PHE A 585 11.94 -29.08 -18.10
CA PHE A 585 11.58 -30.50 -18.05
C PHE A 585 10.92 -30.89 -16.72
N ALA A 586 11.41 -30.38 -15.60
CA ALA A 586 10.81 -30.66 -14.30
C ALA A 586 9.41 -30.03 -14.12
N LEU A 587 9.10 -28.97 -14.87
CA LEU A 587 7.76 -28.38 -14.89
C LEU A 587 6.78 -29.18 -15.76
N ILE A 588 7.26 -29.71 -16.88
CA ILE A 588 6.41 -30.29 -17.94
C ILE A 588 6.24 -31.80 -17.79
N LEU A 589 7.33 -32.54 -17.59
CA LEU A 589 7.32 -34.02 -17.65
C LEU A 589 6.31 -34.67 -16.71
N PRO A 590 6.13 -34.24 -15.44
CA PRO A 590 5.14 -34.86 -14.54
C PRO A 590 3.70 -34.76 -15.05
N HIS A 591 3.42 -33.77 -15.92
CA HIS A 591 2.08 -33.46 -16.41
C HIS A 591 1.93 -33.74 -17.92
N ALA A 592 2.98 -34.21 -18.60
CA ALA A 592 3.01 -34.38 -20.05
C ALA A 592 2.01 -35.41 -20.56
N ALA A 593 1.83 -36.51 -19.82
CA ALA A 593 0.90 -37.60 -20.14
C ALA A 593 -0.30 -37.57 -19.19
N GLY A 594 -1.39 -36.95 -19.62
CA GLY A 594 -2.60 -36.82 -18.82
C GLY A 594 -3.59 -37.95 -19.08
N GLY A 595 -3.76 -38.88 -18.15
CA GLY A 595 -4.66 -40.04 -18.33
C GLY A 595 -6.09 -39.68 -18.74
N MET A 596 -6.69 -38.68 -18.09
CA MET A 596 -8.02 -38.16 -18.45
C MET A 596 -8.03 -37.47 -19.82
N ALA A 597 -6.94 -36.80 -20.21
CA ALA A 597 -6.84 -36.16 -21.52
C ALA A 597 -6.76 -37.21 -22.64
N ILE A 598 -5.96 -38.27 -22.45
CA ILE A 598 -5.85 -39.41 -23.37
C ILE A 598 -7.21 -40.09 -23.52
N PHE A 599 -7.90 -40.37 -22.41
CA PHE A 599 -9.23 -40.98 -22.43
C PHE A 599 -10.26 -40.15 -23.20
N MET A 600 -10.32 -38.84 -22.95
CA MET A 600 -11.23 -37.93 -23.68
C MET A 600 -10.93 -37.87 -25.17
N LEU A 601 -9.64 -37.75 -25.55
CA LEU A 601 -9.24 -37.72 -26.96
C LEU A 601 -9.54 -39.03 -27.66
N LYS A 602 -9.35 -40.17 -26.99
CA LYS A 602 -9.72 -41.49 -27.52
C LYS A 602 -11.21 -41.59 -27.80
N GLY A 603 -12.06 -41.18 -26.85
CA GLY A 603 -13.52 -41.19 -27.06
C GLY A 603 -13.95 -40.33 -28.26
N PHE A 604 -13.28 -39.21 -28.49
CA PHE A 604 -13.53 -38.39 -29.68
C PHE A 604 -13.00 -39.06 -30.96
N PHE A 605 -11.80 -39.66 -30.95
CA PHE A 605 -11.29 -40.45 -32.08
C PHE A 605 -12.25 -41.58 -32.46
N ASP A 606 -12.78 -42.31 -31.49
CA ASP A 606 -13.75 -43.40 -31.71
C ASP A 606 -15.06 -42.90 -32.33
N SER A 607 -15.40 -41.61 -32.17
CA SER A 607 -16.62 -41.03 -32.71
C SER A 607 -16.52 -40.60 -34.19
N LEU A 608 -15.29 -40.51 -34.73
CA LEU A 608 -15.06 -40.13 -36.12
C LEU A 608 -15.48 -41.28 -37.08
N PRO A 609 -16.13 -40.97 -38.22
CA PRO A 609 -16.57 -41.98 -39.18
C PRO A 609 -15.39 -42.80 -39.73
N PRO A 610 -15.41 -44.15 -39.65
CA PRO A 610 -14.34 -45.00 -40.16
C PRO A 610 -14.16 -44.88 -41.68
N GLU A 611 -15.22 -44.53 -42.42
CA GLU A 611 -15.22 -44.45 -43.89
C GLU A 611 -14.23 -43.39 -44.41
N LEU A 612 -13.98 -42.33 -43.64
CA LEU A 612 -12.98 -41.31 -43.97
C LEU A 612 -11.55 -41.86 -43.97
N TYR A 613 -11.29 -42.84 -43.11
CA TYR A 613 -9.98 -43.49 -43.00
C TYR A 613 -9.81 -44.54 -44.09
N GLU A 614 -10.86 -45.31 -44.39
CA GLU A 614 -10.86 -46.28 -45.49
C GLU A 614 -10.61 -45.58 -46.83
N ALA A 615 -11.28 -44.45 -47.08
CA ALA A 615 -11.06 -43.64 -48.27
C ALA A 615 -9.60 -43.16 -48.40
N ALA A 616 -9.02 -42.64 -47.32
CA ALA A 616 -7.64 -42.17 -47.32
C ALA A 616 -6.63 -43.32 -47.55
N THR A 617 -6.90 -44.51 -46.99
CA THR A 617 -6.09 -45.71 -47.24
C THR A 617 -6.20 -46.18 -48.70
N ILE A 618 -7.39 -46.09 -49.33
CA ILE A 618 -7.57 -46.37 -50.76
C ILE A 618 -6.76 -45.38 -51.62
N ASP A 619 -6.68 -44.11 -51.22
CA ASP A 619 -5.84 -43.08 -51.85
C ASP A 619 -4.33 -43.26 -51.60
N GLY A 620 -3.92 -44.32 -50.89
CA GLY A 620 -2.52 -44.67 -50.63
C GLY A 620 -1.90 -43.95 -49.44
N ALA A 621 -2.70 -43.31 -48.58
CA ALA A 621 -2.19 -42.68 -47.37
C ALA A 621 -1.69 -43.73 -46.36
N ASN A 622 -0.47 -43.54 -45.85
CA ASN A 622 0.05 -44.31 -44.73
C ASN A 622 -0.55 -43.84 -43.39
N GLU A 623 -0.36 -44.60 -42.32
CA GLU A 623 -0.97 -44.28 -41.01
C GLU A 623 -0.58 -42.92 -40.45
N PHE A 624 0.65 -42.46 -40.68
CA PHE A 624 1.08 -41.14 -40.22
C PHE A 624 0.41 -40.02 -41.04
N GLN A 625 0.21 -40.25 -42.35
CA GLN A 625 -0.57 -39.37 -43.22
C GLN A 625 -2.05 -39.36 -42.80
N ASN A 626 -2.65 -40.50 -42.46
CA ASN A 626 -4.01 -40.59 -41.92
C ASN A 626 -4.16 -39.79 -40.61
N PHE A 627 -3.15 -39.86 -39.73
CA PHE A 627 -3.13 -39.06 -38.52
C PHE A 627 -3.06 -37.55 -38.83
N ILE A 628 -2.14 -37.12 -39.68
CA ILE A 628 -1.91 -35.69 -39.95
C ILE A 628 -3.00 -35.06 -40.82
N TYR A 629 -3.40 -35.72 -41.91
CA TYR A 629 -4.24 -35.12 -42.95
C TYR A 629 -5.73 -35.40 -42.77
N VAL A 630 -6.11 -36.50 -42.10
CA VAL A 630 -7.53 -36.84 -41.85
C VAL A 630 -7.88 -36.53 -40.40
N THR A 631 -7.12 -37.09 -39.46
CA THR A 631 -7.47 -37.07 -38.04
C THR A 631 -7.31 -35.70 -37.40
N LEU A 632 -6.11 -35.11 -37.44
CA LEU A 632 -5.83 -33.83 -36.77
C LEU A 632 -6.77 -32.69 -37.21
N PRO A 633 -7.14 -32.53 -38.49
CA PRO A 633 -8.09 -31.51 -38.93
C PRO A 633 -9.48 -31.67 -38.32
N LEU A 634 -9.98 -32.90 -38.20
CA LEU A 634 -11.27 -33.20 -37.57
C LEU A 634 -11.22 -33.00 -36.04
N MET A 635 -10.05 -33.15 -35.44
CA MET A 635 -9.81 -32.94 -34.01
C MET A 635 -9.56 -31.48 -33.61
N LYS A 636 -9.39 -30.56 -34.57
CA LYS A 636 -9.08 -29.15 -34.29
C LYS A 636 -9.90 -28.55 -33.13
N PRO A 637 -11.22 -28.79 -33.01
CA PRO A 637 -11.99 -28.14 -31.95
C PRO A 637 -11.69 -28.68 -30.55
N ILE A 638 -11.56 -30.00 -30.39
CA ILE A 638 -11.21 -30.60 -29.08
C ILE A 638 -9.75 -30.30 -28.72
N LEU A 639 -8.85 -30.25 -29.71
CA LEU A 639 -7.46 -29.82 -29.50
C LEU A 639 -7.40 -28.35 -29.08
N ALA A 640 -8.22 -27.47 -29.64
CA ALA A 640 -8.28 -26.07 -29.21
C ALA A 640 -8.68 -25.92 -27.74
N VAL A 641 -9.65 -26.73 -27.27
CA VAL A 641 -10.01 -26.78 -25.84
C VAL A 641 -8.83 -27.26 -24.99
N LYS A 642 -8.08 -28.27 -25.46
CA LYS A 642 -6.88 -28.76 -24.76
C LYS A 642 -5.74 -27.74 -24.75
N VAL A 643 -5.53 -27.00 -25.83
CA VAL A 643 -4.54 -25.91 -25.90
C VAL A 643 -4.90 -24.80 -24.92
N LEU A 644 -6.16 -24.39 -24.87
CA LEU A 644 -6.63 -23.40 -23.90
C LEU A 644 -6.39 -23.88 -22.46
N GLY A 645 -6.73 -25.14 -22.16
CA GLY A 645 -6.47 -25.73 -20.85
C GLY A 645 -4.98 -25.80 -20.50
N ALA A 646 -4.14 -26.17 -21.46
CA ALA A 646 -2.68 -26.21 -21.31
C ALA A 646 -2.09 -24.82 -21.07
N PHE A 647 -2.57 -23.81 -21.81
CA PHE A 647 -2.20 -22.41 -21.61
C PHE A 647 -2.55 -21.96 -20.20
N ILE A 648 -3.81 -22.13 -19.77
CA ILE A 648 -4.26 -21.72 -18.44
C ILE A 648 -3.46 -22.44 -17.36
N GLY A 649 -3.27 -23.75 -17.50
CA GLY A 649 -2.51 -24.56 -16.53
C GLY A 649 -1.05 -24.09 -16.39
N ALA A 650 -0.32 -23.97 -17.49
CA ALA A 650 1.08 -23.54 -17.47
C ALA A 650 1.24 -22.07 -17.06
N TYR A 651 0.32 -21.20 -17.48
CA TYR A 651 0.39 -19.78 -17.15
C TYR A 651 0.07 -19.55 -15.68
N ALA A 652 -0.93 -20.23 -15.11
CA ALA A 652 -1.34 -20.06 -13.72
C ALA A 652 -0.55 -20.94 -12.72
N SER A 653 0.34 -21.83 -13.19
CA SER A 653 1.11 -22.72 -12.31
C SER A 653 2.19 -21.96 -11.55
N TRP A 654 1.88 -21.55 -10.32
CA TRP A 654 2.85 -20.98 -9.40
C TRP A 654 3.28 -21.99 -8.33
N GLU A 655 2.38 -22.84 -7.84
CA GLU A 655 2.63 -23.75 -6.70
C GLU A 655 3.69 -24.81 -7.02
N TRP A 656 3.51 -25.56 -8.11
CA TRP A 656 4.52 -26.52 -8.55
C TRP A 656 5.85 -25.84 -8.93
N ALA A 657 5.75 -24.69 -9.60
CA ALA A 657 6.91 -23.97 -10.09
C ALA A 657 7.78 -23.42 -8.95
N ILE A 658 7.20 -22.89 -7.87
CA ILE A 658 7.98 -22.39 -6.73
C ILE A 658 8.65 -23.52 -5.93
N ILE A 659 8.09 -24.73 -5.94
CA ILE A 659 8.67 -25.91 -5.28
C ILE A 659 9.89 -26.45 -6.07
N ILE A 660 9.76 -26.52 -7.40
CA ILE A 660 10.77 -27.15 -8.29
C ILE A 660 11.86 -26.19 -8.75
N CYS A 661 11.50 -24.92 -8.99
CA CYS A 661 12.41 -23.89 -9.46
C CYS A 661 12.80 -23.00 -8.28
N GLN A 662 13.83 -23.39 -7.53
CA GLN A 662 14.40 -22.59 -6.45
C GLN A 662 15.20 -21.38 -6.97
N ASN A 663 15.78 -21.46 -8.17
CA ASN A 663 16.43 -20.33 -8.83
C ASN A 663 15.38 -19.37 -9.39
N GLN A 664 15.43 -18.10 -8.96
CA GLN A 664 14.53 -17.03 -9.39
C GLN A 664 14.60 -16.72 -10.89
N GLU A 665 15.70 -17.09 -11.57
CA GLU A 665 15.83 -16.96 -13.02
C GLU A 665 14.85 -17.84 -13.79
N MET A 666 14.35 -18.92 -13.17
CA MET A 666 13.36 -19.83 -13.74
C MET A 666 11.93 -19.56 -13.25
N TRP A 667 11.70 -18.46 -12.53
CA TRP A 667 10.38 -18.11 -12.04
C TRP A 667 9.51 -17.51 -13.14
N THR A 668 8.30 -18.04 -13.26
CA THR A 668 7.26 -17.51 -14.14
C THR A 668 6.64 -16.24 -13.56
N ILE A 669 5.86 -15.51 -14.37
CA ILE A 669 5.09 -14.34 -13.92
C ILE A 669 4.22 -14.71 -12.71
N SER A 670 3.59 -15.89 -12.73
CA SER A 670 2.69 -16.32 -11.65
C SER A 670 3.43 -16.61 -10.35
N VAL A 671 4.64 -17.17 -10.40
CA VAL A 671 5.50 -17.32 -9.20
C VAL A 671 5.89 -15.96 -8.64
N TRP A 672 6.33 -15.03 -9.51
CA TRP A 672 6.67 -13.67 -9.09
C TRP A 672 5.47 -12.91 -8.50
N MET A 673 4.28 -13.08 -9.09
CA MET A 673 3.05 -12.47 -8.57
C MET A 673 2.65 -13.08 -7.23
N TYR A 674 2.79 -14.40 -7.05
CA TYR A 674 2.59 -15.04 -5.76
C TYR A 674 3.56 -14.48 -4.71
N GLN A 675 4.86 -14.41 -5.01
CA GLN A 675 5.86 -13.82 -4.11
C GLN A 675 5.53 -12.36 -3.78
N ALA A 676 5.10 -11.58 -4.76
CA ALA A 676 4.69 -10.19 -4.56
C ALA A 676 3.46 -10.07 -3.66
N SER A 677 2.50 -11.00 -3.76
CA SER A 677 1.33 -11.03 -2.88
C SER A 677 1.70 -11.19 -1.40
N GLN A 678 2.78 -11.92 -1.10
CA GLN A 678 3.30 -12.07 0.26
C GLN A 678 3.97 -10.78 0.75
N TRP A 679 4.73 -10.10 -0.11
CA TRP A 679 5.34 -8.81 0.21
C TRP A 679 4.31 -7.70 0.41
N TRP A 680 3.23 -7.72 -0.35
CA TRP A 680 2.17 -6.70 -0.34
C TRP A 680 0.96 -7.09 0.51
N ALA A 681 1.12 -8.04 1.45
CA ALA A 681 0.03 -8.51 2.30
C ALA A 681 -0.65 -7.38 3.11
N SER A 682 0.09 -6.32 3.47
CA SER A 682 -0.44 -5.12 4.14
C SER A 682 -1.13 -4.13 3.19
N THR A 683 -1.07 -4.35 1.88
CA THR A 683 -1.69 -3.52 0.85
C THR A 683 -2.48 -4.38 -0.15
N PRO A 684 -3.57 -5.02 0.29
CA PRO A 684 -4.28 -6.02 -0.51
C PRO A 684 -4.93 -5.46 -1.79
N TRP A 685 -5.18 -4.15 -1.86
CA TRP A 685 -5.59 -3.47 -3.11
C TRP A 685 -4.52 -3.53 -4.21
N VAL A 686 -3.24 -3.54 -3.87
CA VAL A 686 -2.13 -3.74 -4.83
C VAL A 686 -2.14 -5.18 -5.34
N VAL A 687 -2.36 -6.14 -4.44
CA VAL A 687 -2.46 -7.57 -4.79
C VAL A 687 -3.63 -7.80 -5.75
N SER A 688 -4.80 -7.20 -5.46
CA SER A 688 -5.96 -7.23 -6.35
C SER A 688 -5.63 -6.66 -7.74
N ALA A 689 -4.89 -5.54 -7.84
CA ALA A 689 -4.44 -4.99 -9.13
C ALA A 689 -3.55 -5.98 -9.89
N GLY A 690 -2.65 -6.68 -9.18
CA GLY A 690 -1.80 -7.69 -9.78
C GLY A 690 -2.57 -8.90 -10.32
N PHE A 691 -3.56 -9.39 -9.59
CA PHE A 691 -4.44 -10.46 -10.09
C PHE A 691 -5.22 -10.03 -11.32
N VAL A 692 -5.71 -8.79 -11.38
CA VAL A 692 -6.36 -8.26 -12.59
C VAL A 692 -5.38 -8.27 -13.77
N ILE A 693 -4.15 -7.76 -13.58
CA ILE A 693 -3.13 -7.72 -14.64
C ILE A 693 -2.79 -9.12 -15.16
N VAL A 694 -2.50 -10.06 -14.25
CA VAL A 694 -2.14 -11.43 -14.60
C VAL A 694 -3.32 -12.17 -15.27
N SER A 695 -4.56 -11.76 -15.02
CA SER A 695 -5.73 -12.35 -15.69
C SER A 695 -5.90 -11.89 -17.15
N ILE A 696 -5.32 -10.76 -17.55
CA ILE A 696 -5.54 -10.18 -18.90
C ILE A 696 -5.07 -11.13 -20.03
N PRO A 697 -3.86 -11.73 -20.00
CA PRO A 697 -3.43 -12.65 -21.05
C PRO A 697 -4.35 -13.87 -21.18
N ILE A 698 -4.83 -14.41 -20.06
CA ILE A 698 -5.79 -15.52 -20.05
C ILE A 698 -7.09 -15.11 -20.74
N LEU A 699 -7.61 -13.92 -20.43
CA LEU A 699 -8.82 -13.39 -21.05
C LEU A 699 -8.64 -13.23 -22.58
N ILE A 700 -7.50 -12.69 -23.02
CA ILE A 700 -7.20 -12.52 -24.45
C ILE A 700 -7.21 -13.87 -25.17
N VAL A 701 -6.49 -14.87 -24.64
CA VAL A 701 -6.43 -16.21 -25.23
C VAL A 701 -7.81 -16.87 -25.25
N PHE A 702 -8.58 -16.74 -24.17
CA PHE A 702 -9.94 -17.25 -24.11
C PHE A 702 -10.84 -16.63 -25.19
N LEU A 703 -10.84 -15.30 -25.33
CA LEU A 703 -11.64 -14.61 -26.35
C LEU A 703 -11.22 -14.99 -27.78
N SER A 704 -9.92 -15.19 -28.02
CA SER A 704 -9.42 -15.68 -29.31
C SER A 704 -9.87 -17.12 -29.62
N CYS A 705 -9.98 -17.99 -28.62
CA CYS A 705 -10.40 -19.38 -28.79
C CYS A 705 -11.92 -19.59 -28.80
N GLN A 706 -12.71 -18.61 -28.35
CA GLN A 706 -14.16 -18.75 -28.11
C GLN A 706 -14.93 -19.28 -29.33
N LYS A 707 -14.63 -18.79 -30.54
CA LYS A 707 -15.31 -19.22 -31.78
C LYS A 707 -15.06 -20.69 -32.10
N ILE A 708 -13.81 -21.15 -31.98
CA ILE A 708 -13.40 -22.53 -32.27
C ILE A 708 -14.03 -23.50 -31.28
N ILE A 709 -14.11 -23.11 -30.01
CA ILE A 709 -14.76 -23.90 -28.96
C ILE A 709 -16.25 -24.08 -29.27
N LEU A 710 -16.94 -23.03 -29.74
CA LEU A 710 -18.35 -23.10 -30.12
C LEU A 710 -18.59 -24.01 -31.34
N GLU A 711 -17.72 -23.96 -32.35
CA GLU A 711 -17.79 -24.82 -33.55
C GLU A 711 -17.59 -26.31 -33.19
N GLY A 712 -16.69 -26.62 -32.26
CA GLY A 712 -16.42 -27.99 -31.80
C GLY A 712 -17.56 -28.69 -31.10
N ILE A 713 -18.47 -27.93 -30.51
CA ILE A 713 -19.66 -28.45 -29.83
C ILE A 713 -20.73 -28.88 -30.84
N ILE A 714 -20.69 -28.35 -32.08
CA ILE A 714 -21.74 -28.55 -33.09
C ILE A 714 -21.48 -29.80 -33.94
N LEU A 715 -20.21 -30.13 -34.22
CA LEU A 715 -19.84 -31.25 -35.11
C LEU A 715 -20.36 -32.63 -34.66
N PRO A 716 -20.42 -32.99 -33.36
CA PRO A 716 -20.99 -34.27 -32.94
C PRO A 716 -22.51 -34.38 -33.12
N GLN A 717 -23.20 -33.28 -33.43
CA GLN A 717 -24.66 -33.24 -33.61
C GLN A 717 -25.11 -33.47 -35.05
N MET A 718 -24.20 -33.44 -36.02
CA MET A 718 -24.50 -33.80 -37.40
C MET A 718 -24.36 -35.33 -37.54
N LYS A 719 -25.36 -36.04 -37.04
CA LYS A 719 -25.66 -37.43 -37.41
C LYS A 719 -27.04 -37.48 -38.01
#